data_AF-A0A1I8PUY4-F1
#
_entry.id   AF-A0A1I8PUY4-F1
#
_cell.length_a   1.000
_cell.length_b   1.000
_cell.length_c   1.000
_cell.angle_alpha   90.00
_cell.angle_beta   90.00
_cell.angle_gamma   90.00
#
_symmetry.space_group_name_H-M   'P 1'
#
loop_
_entity.id
_entity.type
_entity.pdbx_description
1 polymer ?
#
loop_
_entity_poly.entity_id
_entity_poly.type
_entity_poly.pdbx_seq_one_letter_code
_entity_poly.pdbx_strand_id
1 'polypeptide(L)'
;MVQLILCNSSLEQYKQAVKQFIELCNNIGSTCTPRRNISQTTAVKFLYARKFDVPRAVSLYEQHEQIRLKEGLYNIDPDVEPLRSELQTGKFTILSARDSSGAAIALFTANKHSPLCVTHTTTLQGIVYQLDCALQDTETQKAGLVFIYDMSGSKYSNFDYDLSQKILTLLKGGYPARLKKVLIVTAPLWFKAPFKILRLFVREKLRERVFTVSVPTLSLHVPRRALPIHLGGTLEIEHNTWLLHCRKSMTNREDELLANIGGLSAATAATAAANQNSLSNQSHITNTVGVVANGDCQRFLAEPNENITNHSNNTSTTAAAAASPTSLLNGHHNNSSSIAAAPLVPIANNLNNLNNSTSPNNAKLLAVGLANGGLVAGTIVNGDLVHTATSPSSSSASSTPLVVNGIVTGISALSGSATAGSGGGGGGVVVGQTTPTNNTSATNNTATAAGTTTTTGLSDFWTENPPSSASSGFSDDDSLAGQEGDPKTIEQIVQMVKTRGRQGLVKEYAEIRSRAPDGTFLHARMRNNVTKNRYTDVLCYDHSRVVLSRVGGDEVSDYINANFVDGYKQKNAYISTQGPLPKTSQDFWRMIWEQHCLVIVMTTRVMERGRVKCGQYWEPAENSCLEFGNFHVRTLSIETNEDYTVASLELRNTKTDEVRNVSHWQFTSWPDYGVPSSAMAMITFLQKVREKQAQMVQALGDTWAGHPRGPPIVVHCSAGIGRTGTFITLDICISRLEDVGTADIRGTVEKIRAQRAYSIQMPDQYVFCHLALIEYAISRGMLKAVDLEGFDDREDDSE
;
A
#
# COMPACT_ATOMS: atom_id res chain seq x y z
N MET A 1 -3.86 -57.06 -14.68
CA MET A 1 -4.52 -56.22 -15.71
C MET A 1 -5.14 -54.96 -15.13
N VAL A 2 -6.24 -55.02 -14.36
CA VAL A 2 -7.02 -53.84 -13.92
C VAL A 2 -6.15 -52.70 -13.33
N GLN A 3 -5.24 -53.01 -12.40
CA GLN A 3 -4.35 -52.02 -11.78
C GLN A 3 -3.39 -51.32 -12.77
N LEU A 4 -3.04 -51.99 -13.88
CA LEU A 4 -2.19 -51.46 -14.95
C LEU A 4 -3.01 -50.60 -15.93
N ILE A 5 -4.28 -50.98 -16.17
CA ILE A 5 -5.26 -50.17 -16.90
C ILE A 5 -5.55 -48.87 -16.14
N LEU A 6 -5.76 -48.94 -14.81
CA LEU A 6 -5.96 -47.77 -13.94
C LEU A 6 -4.72 -46.86 -13.90
N CYS A 7 -3.52 -47.45 -13.90
CA CYS A 7 -2.27 -46.70 -13.99
C CYS A 7 -2.20 -45.91 -15.33
N ASN A 8 -2.44 -46.60 -16.45
CA ASN A 8 -2.43 -45.99 -17.78
C ASN A 8 -3.52 -44.92 -17.94
N SER A 9 -4.74 -45.13 -17.43
CA SER A 9 -5.79 -44.11 -17.47
C SER A 9 -5.42 -42.88 -16.64
N SER A 10 -4.73 -43.05 -15.50
CA SER A 10 -4.23 -41.90 -14.73
C SER A 10 -3.11 -41.15 -15.47
N LEU A 11 -2.24 -41.86 -16.19
CA LEU A 11 -1.15 -41.27 -16.96
C LEU A 11 -1.66 -40.43 -18.14
N GLU A 12 -2.65 -40.91 -18.89
CA GLU A 12 -3.27 -40.12 -19.96
C GLU A 12 -4.09 -38.94 -19.41
N GLN A 13 -4.75 -39.08 -18.25
CA GLN A 13 -5.39 -37.95 -17.56
C GLN A 13 -4.36 -36.87 -17.17
N TYR A 14 -3.18 -37.25 -16.65
CA TYR A 14 -2.12 -36.28 -16.33
C TYR A 14 -1.54 -35.60 -17.58
N LYS A 15 -1.30 -36.34 -18.68
CA LYS A 15 -0.87 -35.78 -19.97
C LYS A 15 -1.90 -34.77 -20.51
N GLN A 16 -3.18 -35.14 -20.49
CA GLN A 16 -4.27 -34.27 -20.95
C GLN A 16 -4.40 -33.01 -20.09
N ALA A 17 -4.26 -33.13 -18.76
CA ALA A 17 -4.25 -31.99 -17.85
C ALA A 17 -3.07 -31.02 -18.11
N VAL A 18 -1.88 -31.55 -18.41
CA VAL A 18 -0.71 -30.74 -18.84
C VAL A 18 -0.99 -30.01 -20.15
N LYS A 19 -1.56 -30.69 -21.15
CA LYS A 19 -1.93 -30.07 -22.43
C LYS A 19 -2.95 -28.95 -22.24
N GLN A 20 -4.05 -29.22 -21.54
CA GLN A 20 -5.13 -28.25 -21.29
C GLN A 20 -4.64 -27.03 -20.50
N PHE A 21 -3.79 -27.22 -19.49
CA PHE A 21 -3.19 -26.10 -18.75
C PHE A 21 -2.35 -25.19 -19.66
N ILE A 22 -1.48 -25.77 -20.51
CA ILE A 22 -0.64 -24.99 -21.43
C ILE A 22 -1.51 -24.23 -22.45
N GLU A 23 -2.52 -24.89 -23.00
CA GLU A 23 -3.45 -24.31 -23.98
C GLU A 23 -4.24 -23.12 -23.39
N LEU A 24 -4.83 -23.28 -22.20
CA LEU A 24 -5.55 -22.20 -21.51
C LEU A 24 -4.64 -21.02 -21.16
N CYS A 25 -3.47 -21.28 -20.58
CA CYS A 25 -2.52 -20.23 -20.20
C CYS A 25 -1.94 -19.47 -21.40
N ASN A 26 -1.73 -20.14 -22.55
CA ASN A 26 -1.32 -19.47 -23.79
C ASN A 26 -2.44 -18.55 -24.34
N ASN A 27 -3.70 -18.95 -24.21
CA ASN A 27 -4.86 -18.19 -24.70
C ASN A 27 -5.19 -16.94 -23.85
N ILE A 28 -4.80 -16.91 -22.58
CA ILE A 28 -4.93 -15.73 -21.68
C ILE A 28 -4.05 -14.55 -22.14
N GLY A 29 -3.00 -14.80 -22.93
CA GLY A 29 -2.01 -13.81 -23.37
C GLY A 29 -2.47 -12.80 -24.44
N SER A 30 -3.71 -12.32 -24.40
CA SER A 30 -4.27 -11.34 -25.35
C SER A 30 -4.35 -9.90 -24.84
N THR A 31 -4.18 -9.66 -23.53
CA THR A 31 -4.51 -8.35 -22.92
C THR A 31 -3.37 -7.58 -22.24
N CYS A 32 -2.36 -8.22 -21.62
CA CYS A 32 -1.41 -7.44 -20.80
C CYS A 32 0.04 -7.96 -20.58
N THR A 33 0.44 -9.11 -21.11
CA THR A 33 1.80 -9.67 -20.92
C THR A 33 2.42 -10.22 -22.21
N PRO A 34 3.76 -10.21 -22.37
CA PRO A 34 4.43 -10.86 -23.50
C PRO A 34 4.16 -12.37 -23.52
N ARG A 35 3.83 -12.93 -24.68
CA ARG A 35 3.63 -14.38 -24.86
C ARG A 35 4.90 -15.14 -24.46
N ARG A 36 4.83 -15.90 -23.36
CA ARG A 36 5.86 -16.85 -22.92
C ARG A 36 5.34 -18.26 -23.17
N ASN A 37 6.04 -19.02 -24.00
CA ASN A 37 5.71 -20.44 -24.22
C ASN A 37 5.98 -21.23 -22.93
N ILE A 38 4.93 -21.81 -22.34
CA ILE A 38 5.04 -22.52 -21.05
C ILE A 38 5.54 -23.95 -21.29
N SER A 39 6.69 -24.30 -20.73
CA SER A 39 7.23 -25.66 -20.82
C SER A 39 6.41 -26.66 -19.99
N GLN A 40 6.40 -27.94 -20.40
CA GLN A 40 5.74 -29.01 -19.66
C GLN A 40 6.25 -29.11 -18.21
N THR A 41 7.57 -28.97 -18.01
CA THR A 41 8.23 -28.92 -16.70
C THR A 41 7.71 -27.78 -15.82
N THR A 42 7.27 -26.66 -16.41
CA THR A 42 6.61 -25.57 -15.68
C THR A 42 5.17 -25.94 -15.35
N ALA A 43 4.38 -26.38 -16.33
CA ALA A 43 2.97 -26.77 -16.16
C ALA A 43 2.76 -27.82 -15.06
N VAL A 44 3.62 -28.84 -15.01
CA VAL A 44 3.59 -29.91 -14.00
C VAL A 44 3.70 -29.38 -12.57
N LYS A 45 4.45 -28.29 -12.32
CA LYS A 45 4.57 -27.68 -10.98
C LYS A 45 3.25 -27.07 -10.50
N PHE A 46 2.58 -26.31 -11.37
CA PHE A 46 1.26 -25.71 -11.08
C PHE A 46 0.18 -26.78 -10.87
N LEU A 47 0.18 -27.82 -11.68
CA LEU A 47 -0.75 -28.95 -11.55
C LEU A 47 -0.49 -29.74 -10.25
N TYR A 48 0.76 -30.08 -9.91
CA TYR A 48 1.07 -30.70 -8.61
C TYR A 48 0.67 -29.80 -7.43
N ALA A 49 0.80 -28.48 -7.53
CA ALA A 49 0.35 -27.55 -6.49
C ALA A 49 -1.18 -27.53 -6.30
N ARG A 50 -1.95 -28.09 -7.24
CA ARG A 50 -3.42 -28.14 -7.23
C ARG A 50 -4.02 -29.55 -7.43
N LYS A 51 -3.22 -30.61 -7.28
CA LYS A 51 -3.63 -32.02 -7.49
C LYS A 51 -4.19 -32.30 -8.91
N PHE A 52 -3.62 -31.67 -9.94
CA PHE A 52 -4.05 -31.74 -11.35
C PHE A 52 -5.45 -31.16 -11.64
N ASP A 53 -6.05 -30.41 -10.71
CA ASP A 53 -7.16 -29.51 -10.98
C ASP A 53 -6.70 -28.38 -11.92
N VAL A 54 -7.08 -28.49 -13.21
CA VAL A 54 -6.60 -27.57 -14.27
C VAL A 54 -7.08 -26.13 -14.05
N PRO A 55 -8.37 -25.82 -13.83
CA PRO A 55 -8.82 -24.44 -13.61
C PRO A 55 -8.12 -23.76 -12.43
N ARG A 56 -7.92 -24.47 -11.31
CA ARG A 56 -7.23 -23.91 -10.15
C ARG A 56 -5.72 -23.82 -10.33
N ALA A 57 -5.13 -24.65 -11.19
CA ALA A 57 -3.73 -24.50 -11.61
C ALA A 57 -3.56 -23.27 -12.49
N VAL A 58 -4.46 -23.02 -13.45
CA VAL A 58 -4.47 -21.80 -14.29
C VAL A 58 -4.58 -20.55 -13.43
N SER A 59 -5.55 -20.49 -12.50
CA SER A 59 -5.68 -19.33 -11.61
C SER A 59 -4.50 -19.12 -10.65
N LEU A 60 -3.78 -20.20 -10.28
CA LEU A 60 -2.51 -20.12 -9.56
C LEU A 60 -1.38 -19.56 -10.45
N TYR A 61 -1.37 -19.89 -11.75
CA TYR A 61 -0.40 -19.36 -12.70
C TYR A 61 -0.59 -17.86 -12.97
N GLU A 62 -1.84 -17.41 -13.13
CA GLU A 62 -2.17 -15.98 -13.23
C GLU A 62 -1.69 -15.21 -11.99
N GLN A 63 -2.01 -15.72 -10.79
CA GLN A 63 -1.58 -15.10 -9.52
C GLN A 63 -0.05 -15.13 -9.36
N HIS A 64 0.63 -16.16 -9.88
CA HIS A 64 2.09 -16.26 -9.86
C HIS A 64 2.76 -15.18 -10.73
N GLU A 65 2.39 -15.06 -12.01
CA GLU A 65 2.99 -14.05 -12.90
C GLU A 65 2.63 -12.62 -12.44
N GLN A 66 1.42 -12.39 -11.93
CA GLN A 66 1.04 -11.11 -11.32
C GLN A 66 1.92 -10.76 -10.10
N ILE A 67 2.17 -11.72 -9.20
CA ILE A 67 3.00 -11.50 -8.01
C ILE A 67 4.48 -11.35 -8.40
N ARG A 68 5.01 -12.13 -9.35
CA ARG A 68 6.38 -11.93 -9.85
C ARG A 68 6.57 -10.56 -10.50
N LEU A 69 5.59 -10.09 -11.29
CA LEU A 69 5.63 -8.77 -11.91
C LEU A 69 5.53 -7.64 -10.87
N LYS A 70 4.64 -7.78 -9.89
CA LYS A 70 4.41 -6.80 -8.81
C LYS A 70 5.62 -6.62 -7.88
N GLU A 71 6.29 -7.71 -7.53
CA GLU A 71 7.33 -7.75 -6.50
C GLU A 71 8.76 -7.89 -7.09
N GLY A 72 8.93 -7.80 -8.42
CA GLY A 72 10.26 -7.82 -9.07
C GLY A 72 10.99 -9.16 -9.02
N LEU A 73 10.27 -10.28 -9.18
CA LEU A 73 10.76 -11.66 -8.96
C LEU A 73 11.05 -12.42 -10.28
N TYR A 74 11.46 -11.67 -11.32
CA TYR A 74 12.02 -12.19 -12.56
C TYR A 74 13.51 -11.86 -12.65
N ASN A 75 14.26 -12.59 -13.47
CA ASN A 75 15.68 -12.36 -13.75
C ASN A 75 16.51 -12.19 -12.46
N ILE A 76 16.28 -13.10 -11.50
CA ILE A 76 16.90 -13.04 -10.18
C ILE A 76 18.36 -13.50 -10.27
N ASP A 77 19.28 -12.55 -10.27
CA ASP A 77 20.74 -12.80 -10.26
C ASP A 77 21.25 -12.94 -8.81
N PRO A 78 21.62 -14.16 -8.35
CA PRO A 78 22.07 -14.40 -6.98
C PRO A 78 23.48 -13.86 -6.71
N ASP A 79 24.19 -13.41 -7.73
CA ASP A 79 25.57 -12.94 -7.69
C ASP A 79 25.68 -11.41 -7.79
N VAL A 80 24.58 -10.67 -7.73
CA VAL A 80 24.53 -9.20 -7.69
C VAL A 80 24.06 -8.68 -6.32
N GLU A 81 24.62 -7.56 -5.85
CA GLU A 81 24.19 -6.90 -4.61
C GLU A 81 22.92 -6.07 -4.82
N PRO A 82 22.02 -5.95 -3.81
CA PRO A 82 22.14 -6.46 -2.44
C PRO A 82 21.69 -7.91 -2.24
N LEU A 83 21.36 -8.65 -3.31
CA LEU A 83 20.83 -10.02 -3.17
C LEU A 83 21.90 -11.03 -2.73
N ARG A 84 23.13 -10.91 -3.24
CA ARG A 84 24.25 -11.78 -2.88
C ARG A 84 24.52 -11.75 -1.37
N SER A 85 24.65 -10.58 -0.76
CA SER A 85 24.82 -10.44 0.69
C SER A 85 23.57 -10.87 1.48
N GLU A 86 22.36 -10.60 0.99
CA GLU A 86 21.11 -11.05 1.62
C GLU A 86 21.01 -12.58 1.70
N LEU A 87 21.36 -13.29 0.62
CA LEU A 87 21.47 -14.75 0.62
C LEU A 87 22.48 -15.24 1.66
N GLN A 88 23.68 -14.65 1.70
CA GLN A 88 24.76 -15.03 2.62
C GLN A 88 24.39 -14.89 4.11
N THR A 89 23.37 -14.11 4.48
CA THR A 89 22.87 -14.07 5.86
C THR A 89 22.43 -15.45 6.38
N GLY A 90 21.98 -16.34 5.49
CA GLY A 90 21.28 -17.57 5.86
C GLY A 90 20.10 -17.32 6.79
N LYS A 91 19.37 -16.20 6.61
CA LYS A 91 18.10 -15.93 7.31
C LYS A 91 16.95 -16.75 6.74
N PHE A 92 17.06 -17.17 5.47
CA PHE A 92 16.16 -18.12 4.83
C PHE A 92 16.97 -19.24 4.19
N THR A 93 16.57 -20.50 4.44
CA THR A 93 17.18 -21.69 3.83
C THR A 93 16.15 -22.78 3.62
N ILE A 94 16.38 -23.65 2.65
CA ILE A 94 15.75 -24.97 2.62
C ILE A 94 16.67 -25.94 3.39
N LEU A 95 16.09 -26.86 4.15
CA LEU A 95 16.84 -27.91 4.83
C LEU A 95 17.01 -29.13 3.91
N SER A 96 18.15 -29.80 4.01
CA SER A 96 18.47 -31.05 3.28
C SER A 96 17.60 -32.25 3.70
N ALA A 97 16.90 -32.13 4.83
CA ALA A 97 16.00 -33.16 5.36
C ALA A 97 14.52 -32.75 5.23
N ARG A 98 13.64 -33.77 5.21
CA ARG A 98 12.19 -33.63 4.98
C ARG A 98 11.37 -33.89 6.25
N ASP A 99 10.12 -33.40 6.24
CA ASP A 99 9.12 -33.80 7.24
C ASP A 99 8.69 -35.27 7.07
N SER A 100 7.87 -35.79 7.99
CA SER A 100 7.36 -37.17 7.96
C SER A 100 6.40 -37.48 6.81
N SER A 101 6.10 -36.50 5.95
CA SER A 101 5.24 -36.63 4.76
C SER A 101 5.97 -36.32 3.44
N GLY A 102 7.31 -36.24 3.47
CA GLY A 102 8.17 -35.94 2.31
C GLY A 102 8.26 -34.45 1.95
N ALA A 103 7.60 -33.57 2.70
CA ALA A 103 7.62 -32.14 2.41
C ALA A 103 9.00 -31.55 2.71
N ALA A 104 9.52 -30.71 1.81
CA ALA A 104 10.74 -29.97 2.07
C ALA A 104 10.49 -28.91 3.15
N ILE A 105 11.50 -28.69 4.00
CA ILE A 105 11.38 -27.77 5.13
C ILE A 105 12.06 -26.45 4.75
N ALA A 106 11.28 -25.39 4.66
CA ALA A 106 11.74 -24.02 4.47
C ALA A 106 11.85 -23.34 5.84
N LEU A 107 13.04 -22.92 6.24
CA LEU A 107 13.31 -22.26 7.52
C LEU A 107 13.61 -20.79 7.31
N PHE A 108 12.90 -19.92 8.03
CA PHE A 108 13.19 -18.49 8.16
C PHE A 108 13.52 -18.18 9.63
N THR A 109 14.71 -17.64 9.89
CA THR A 109 15.19 -17.27 11.23
C THR A 109 15.03 -15.77 11.44
N ALA A 110 13.99 -15.37 12.20
CA ALA A 110 13.58 -13.97 12.33
C ALA A 110 14.64 -13.09 13.00
N ASN A 111 15.43 -13.60 13.95
CA ASN A 111 16.46 -12.80 14.64
C ASN A 111 17.59 -12.29 13.70
N LYS A 112 17.74 -12.88 12.51
CA LYS A 112 18.66 -12.45 11.44
C LYS A 112 18.04 -11.43 10.47
N HIS A 113 16.74 -11.17 10.55
CA HIS A 113 16.09 -10.18 9.69
C HIS A 113 16.25 -8.77 10.28
N SER A 114 16.53 -7.79 9.41
CA SER A 114 16.66 -6.38 9.76
C SER A 114 15.95 -5.55 8.69
N PRO A 115 14.74 -5.03 8.96
CA PRO A 115 13.93 -4.31 7.97
C PRO A 115 14.63 -3.03 7.45
N LEU A 116 15.48 -2.43 8.30
CA LEU A 116 16.22 -1.20 8.01
C LEU A 116 17.44 -1.41 7.10
N CYS A 117 17.89 -2.65 6.89
CA CYS A 117 19.12 -2.95 6.15
C CYS A 117 18.89 -3.52 4.75
N VAL A 118 17.75 -4.17 4.49
CA VAL A 118 17.50 -4.90 3.24
C VAL A 118 16.04 -4.75 2.82
N THR A 119 15.79 -4.42 1.55
CA THR A 119 14.43 -4.21 1.05
C THR A 119 13.59 -5.50 1.04
N HIS A 120 12.26 -5.35 1.14
CA HIS A 120 11.35 -6.50 1.05
C HIS A 120 11.52 -7.25 -0.29
N THR A 121 11.78 -6.51 -1.38
CA THR A 121 12.05 -7.07 -2.71
C THR A 121 13.27 -7.99 -2.70
N THR A 122 14.39 -7.54 -2.14
CA THR A 122 15.63 -8.33 -2.05
C THR A 122 15.42 -9.59 -1.20
N THR A 123 14.75 -9.48 -0.06
CA THR A 123 14.44 -10.65 0.79
C THR A 123 13.53 -11.65 0.06
N LEU A 124 12.52 -11.16 -0.67
CA LEU A 124 11.62 -12.01 -1.47
C LEU A 124 12.31 -12.67 -2.66
N GLN A 125 13.24 -11.97 -3.32
CA GLN A 125 14.09 -12.55 -4.37
C GLN A 125 14.94 -13.69 -3.79
N GLY A 126 15.54 -13.51 -2.61
CA GLY A 126 16.33 -14.56 -1.93
C GLY A 126 15.50 -15.76 -1.46
N ILE A 127 14.24 -15.53 -1.10
CA ILE A 127 13.27 -16.59 -0.81
C ILE A 127 12.87 -17.36 -2.07
N VAL A 128 12.46 -16.64 -3.13
CA VAL A 128 11.96 -17.24 -4.37
C VAL A 128 13.07 -17.97 -5.14
N TYR A 129 14.28 -17.43 -5.19
CA TYR A 129 15.44 -18.11 -5.80
C TYR A 129 15.67 -19.51 -5.21
N GLN A 130 15.66 -19.62 -3.87
CA GLN A 130 15.85 -20.90 -3.19
C GLN A 130 14.62 -21.82 -3.34
N LEU A 131 13.40 -21.30 -3.27
CA LEU A 131 12.19 -22.10 -3.50
C LEU A 131 12.10 -22.62 -4.95
N ASP A 132 12.52 -21.82 -5.94
CA ASP A 132 12.51 -22.18 -7.36
C ASP A 132 13.52 -23.31 -7.65
N CYS A 133 14.63 -23.38 -6.91
CA CYS A 133 15.51 -24.55 -6.90
C CYS A 133 14.85 -25.76 -6.22
N ALA A 134 14.24 -25.60 -5.04
CA ALA A 134 13.57 -26.70 -4.34
C ALA A 134 12.41 -27.32 -5.15
N LEU A 135 11.72 -26.53 -5.98
CA LEU A 135 10.70 -27.02 -6.91
C LEU A 135 11.24 -27.68 -8.19
N GLN A 136 12.55 -27.82 -8.39
CA GLN A 136 13.06 -28.72 -9.43
C GLN A 136 12.90 -30.20 -9.03
N ASP A 137 12.96 -30.50 -7.73
CA ASP A 137 12.73 -31.84 -7.20
C ASP A 137 11.24 -32.24 -7.26
N THR A 138 10.97 -33.41 -7.85
CA THR A 138 9.61 -33.93 -7.99
C THR A 138 8.99 -34.41 -6.68
N GLU A 139 9.78 -34.78 -5.67
CA GLU A 139 9.25 -35.14 -4.36
C GLU A 139 8.69 -33.90 -3.65
N THR A 140 9.38 -32.76 -3.72
CA THR A 140 8.91 -31.47 -3.19
C THR A 140 7.68 -30.95 -3.95
N GLN A 141 7.57 -31.17 -5.26
CA GLN A 141 6.32 -30.94 -6.00
C GLN A 141 5.16 -31.83 -5.49
N LYS A 142 5.42 -33.13 -5.26
CA LYS A 142 4.42 -34.12 -4.83
C LYS A 142 3.98 -33.94 -3.37
N ALA A 143 4.91 -33.63 -2.46
CA ALA A 143 4.64 -33.48 -1.04
C ALA A 143 4.27 -32.04 -0.67
N GLY A 144 5.00 -31.05 -1.17
CA GLY A 144 4.86 -29.63 -0.82
C GLY A 144 5.90 -29.16 0.20
N LEU A 145 5.54 -28.12 0.97
CA LEU A 145 6.44 -27.40 1.87
C LEU A 145 5.91 -27.36 3.31
N VAL A 146 6.80 -27.54 4.28
CA VAL A 146 6.61 -27.09 5.67
C VAL A 146 7.43 -25.82 5.86
N PHE A 147 6.80 -24.74 6.32
CA PHE A 147 7.48 -23.48 6.63
C PHE A 147 7.71 -23.38 8.14
N ILE A 148 8.92 -23.07 8.56
CA ILE A 148 9.29 -22.80 9.96
C ILE A 148 9.70 -21.34 10.05
N TYR A 149 8.99 -20.56 10.86
CA TYR A 149 9.34 -19.19 11.23
C TYR A 149 9.89 -19.22 12.64
N ASP A 150 11.21 -19.29 12.77
CA ASP A 150 11.89 -19.30 14.06
C ASP A 150 12.02 -17.88 14.61
N MET A 151 11.34 -17.61 15.72
CA MET A 151 11.37 -16.34 16.43
C MET A 151 12.28 -16.37 17.66
N SER A 152 13.02 -17.46 17.90
CA SER A 152 13.91 -17.61 19.06
C SER A 152 14.92 -16.47 19.13
N GLY A 153 14.90 -15.69 20.22
CA GLY A 153 15.77 -14.52 20.41
C GLY A 153 15.45 -13.29 19.55
N SER A 154 14.33 -13.28 18.79
CA SER A 154 13.93 -12.11 17.99
C SER A 154 13.38 -10.97 18.84
N LYS A 155 13.73 -9.74 18.45
CA LYS A 155 13.24 -8.48 19.02
C LYS A 155 12.11 -7.93 18.14
N TYR A 156 11.34 -6.98 18.67
CA TYR A 156 10.33 -6.25 17.86
C TYR A 156 10.96 -5.59 16.62
N SER A 157 12.19 -5.06 16.73
CA SER A 157 12.95 -4.49 15.61
C SER A 157 13.38 -5.49 14.52
N ASN A 158 13.20 -6.80 14.74
CA ASN A 158 13.37 -7.83 13.71
C ASN A 158 12.06 -8.17 12.99
N PHE A 159 10.91 -7.69 13.49
CA PHE A 159 9.61 -8.01 12.94
C PHE A 159 9.25 -7.07 11.79
N ASP A 160 8.97 -7.67 10.65
CA ASP A 160 8.55 -6.98 9.43
C ASP A 160 7.14 -7.45 9.08
N TYR A 161 6.14 -6.62 9.38
CA TYR A 161 4.73 -6.95 9.13
C TYR A 161 4.44 -7.05 7.63
N ASP A 162 4.97 -6.13 6.82
CA ASP A 162 4.71 -6.05 5.39
C ASP A 162 5.40 -7.17 4.62
N LEU A 163 6.66 -7.48 4.93
CA LEU A 163 7.33 -8.67 4.39
C LEU A 163 6.63 -9.95 4.85
N SER A 164 6.17 -10.03 6.11
CA SER A 164 5.38 -11.18 6.58
C SER A 164 4.09 -11.36 5.76
N GLN A 165 3.38 -10.28 5.46
CA GLN A 165 2.20 -10.29 4.58
C GLN A 165 2.55 -10.67 3.13
N LYS A 166 3.67 -10.20 2.58
CA LYS A 166 4.13 -10.58 1.24
C LYS A 166 4.53 -12.06 1.16
N ILE A 167 5.29 -12.58 2.13
CA ILE A 167 5.66 -13.99 2.24
C ILE A 167 4.40 -14.86 2.40
N LEU A 168 3.47 -14.46 3.27
CA LEU A 168 2.20 -15.16 3.45
C LEU A 168 1.37 -15.17 2.15
N THR A 169 1.29 -14.05 1.43
CA THR A 169 0.57 -13.94 0.14
C THR A 169 1.18 -14.85 -0.91
N LEU A 170 2.51 -14.85 -1.04
CA LEU A 170 3.27 -15.76 -1.90
C LEU A 170 2.94 -17.22 -1.60
N LEU A 171 3.03 -17.65 -0.33
CA LEU A 171 2.78 -19.03 0.07
C LEU A 171 1.29 -19.45 0.06
N LYS A 172 0.36 -18.49 0.19
CA LYS A 172 -1.11 -18.70 0.21
C LYS A 172 -1.68 -18.88 -1.20
N GLY A 173 -1.15 -18.17 -2.20
CA GLY A 173 -1.71 -18.16 -3.55
C GLY A 173 -0.76 -17.75 -4.69
N GLY A 174 0.43 -17.22 -4.40
CA GLY A 174 1.37 -16.77 -5.43
C GLY A 174 2.45 -17.78 -5.83
N TYR A 175 2.50 -18.98 -5.25
CA TYR A 175 3.62 -19.90 -5.43
C TYR A 175 3.19 -21.35 -5.79
N PRO A 176 3.83 -22.01 -6.78
CA PRO A 176 3.45 -23.36 -7.24
C PRO A 176 3.90 -24.49 -6.31
N ALA A 177 3.58 -24.37 -5.02
CA ALA A 177 3.78 -25.41 -4.02
C ALA A 177 2.53 -25.58 -3.13
N ARG A 178 2.43 -26.73 -2.44
CA ARG A 178 1.42 -26.95 -1.39
C ARG A 178 2.01 -26.67 -0.02
N LEU A 179 1.64 -25.55 0.59
CA LEU A 179 1.97 -25.29 1.99
C LEU A 179 1.19 -26.26 2.91
N LYS A 180 1.92 -27.23 3.49
CA LYS A 180 1.41 -28.27 4.40
C LYS A 180 1.16 -27.72 5.81
N LYS A 181 2.16 -27.00 6.35
CA LYS A 181 2.21 -26.55 7.74
C LYS A 181 3.07 -25.28 7.84
N VAL A 182 2.71 -24.38 8.74
CA VAL A 182 3.50 -23.22 9.17
C VAL A 182 3.72 -23.37 10.67
N LEU A 183 4.98 -23.32 11.09
CA LEU A 183 5.41 -23.51 12.47
C LEU A 183 6.07 -22.23 12.96
N ILE A 184 5.40 -21.49 13.83
CA ILE A 184 5.93 -20.27 14.45
C ILE A 184 6.57 -20.69 15.78
N VAL A 185 7.91 -20.69 15.81
CA VAL A 185 8.69 -21.28 16.92
C VAL A 185 9.15 -20.20 17.89
N THR A 186 8.92 -20.41 19.18
CA THR A 186 9.34 -19.50 20.28
C THR A 186 8.83 -18.07 20.10
N ALA A 187 7.56 -17.93 19.69
CA ALA A 187 6.90 -16.63 19.53
C ALA A 187 6.98 -15.76 20.82
N PRO A 188 7.64 -14.59 20.79
CA PRO A 188 7.74 -13.71 21.95
C PRO A 188 6.39 -13.12 22.37
N LEU A 189 6.29 -12.63 23.60
CA LEU A 189 5.06 -12.02 24.12
C LEU A 189 4.55 -10.84 23.27
N TRP A 190 5.47 -10.03 22.72
CA TRP A 190 5.12 -8.91 21.83
C TRP A 190 4.44 -9.36 20.53
N PHE A 191 4.69 -10.59 20.06
CA PHE A 191 4.08 -11.11 18.82
C PHE A 191 2.60 -11.46 18.98
N LYS A 192 2.07 -11.55 20.22
CA LYS A 192 0.65 -11.90 20.47
C LYS A 192 -0.36 -10.95 19.82
N ALA A 193 -0.03 -9.65 19.69
CA ALA A 193 -0.91 -8.68 19.04
C ALA A 193 -0.76 -8.72 17.49
N PRO A 194 0.46 -8.58 16.90
CA PRO A 194 0.65 -8.78 15.47
C PRO A 194 0.13 -10.12 14.93
N PHE A 195 0.24 -11.22 15.69
CA PHE A 195 -0.28 -12.52 15.27
C PHE A 195 -1.80 -12.55 15.16
N LYS A 196 -2.53 -11.89 16.07
CA LYS A 196 -3.99 -11.76 15.96
C LYS A 196 -4.38 -11.01 14.68
N ILE A 197 -3.67 -9.92 14.37
CA ILE A 197 -3.87 -9.11 13.16
C ILE A 197 -3.56 -9.95 11.91
N LEU A 198 -2.37 -10.54 11.82
CA LEU A 198 -1.96 -11.43 10.72
C LEU A 198 -2.98 -12.56 10.47
N ARG A 199 -3.52 -13.17 11.54
CA ARG A 199 -4.49 -14.28 11.45
C ARG A 199 -5.79 -13.89 10.76
N LEU A 200 -6.21 -12.61 10.79
CA LEU A 200 -7.39 -12.14 10.04
C LEU A 200 -7.23 -12.42 8.54
N PHE A 201 -6.07 -12.09 7.97
CA PHE A 201 -5.74 -12.25 6.55
C PHE A 201 -5.44 -13.70 6.13
N VAL A 202 -5.32 -14.63 7.08
CA VAL A 202 -5.19 -16.06 6.80
C VAL A 202 -6.59 -16.62 6.59
N ARG A 203 -6.89 -17.21 5.41
CA ARG A 203 -8.13 -17.97 5.16
C ARG A 203 -8.24 -19.13 6.15
N GLU A 204 -9.44 -19.47 6.61
CA GLU A 204 -9.71 -20.55 7.59
C GLU A 204 -8.90 -21.83 7.30
N LYS A 205 -9.01 -22.38 6.08
CA LYS A 205 -8.29 -23.59 5.59
C LYS A 205 -6.75 -23.50 5.58
N LEU A 206 -6.20 -22.34 5.90
CA LEU A 206 -4.78 -22.06 6.13
C LEU A 206 -4.50 -21.74 7.61
N ARG A 207 -5.46 -21.17 8.37
CA ARG A 207 -5.40 -21.02 9.85
C ARG A 207 -5.18 -22.38 10.50
N GLU A 208 -5.89 -23.41 10.04
CA GLU A 208 -5.72 -24.84 10.42
C GLU A 208 -4.27 -25.36 10.31
N ARG A 209 -3.42 -24.69 9.53
CA ARG A 209 -2.04 -25.12 9.23
C ARG A 209 -1.00 -24.30 9.96
N VAL A 210 -1.38 -23.24 10.66
CA VAL A 210 -0.47 -22.35 11.39
C VAL A 210 -0.47 -22.73 12.87
N PHE A 211 0.65 -23.24 13.37
CA PHE A 211 0.83 -23.65 14.75
C PHE A 211 1.90 -22.78 15.42
N THR A 212 1.60 -22.23 16.59
CA THR A 212 2.58 -21.57 17.45
C THR A 212 3.10 -22.56 18.48
N VAL A 213 4.41 -22.76 18.53
CA VAL A 213 5.06 -23.84 19.29
C VAL A 213 6.34 -23.41 19.98
N SER A 214 6.79 -24.16 20.99
CA SER A 214 8.12 -24.00 21.60
C SER A 214 9.09 -25.05 21.05
N VAL A 215 10.40 -24.78 21.11
CA VAL A 215 11.45 -25.72 20.65
C VAL A 215 11.27 -27.17 21.18
N PRO A 216 10.98 -27.42 22.48
CA PRO A 216 10.72 -28.79 22.96
C PRO A 216 9.55 -29.47 22.23
N THR A 217 8.46 -28.74 21.99
CA THR A 217 7.26 -29.25 21.31
C THR A 217 7.40 -29.38 19.79
N LEU A 218 8.37 -28.70 19.17
CA LEU A 218 8.56 -28.70 17.71
C LEU A 218 8.78 -30.12 17.15
N SER A 219 9.42 -30.99 17.93
CA SER A 219 9.67 -32.39 17.58
C SER A 219 8.39 -33.26 17.45
N LEU A 220 7.22 -32.75 17.90
CA LEU A 220 5.90 -33.35 17.67
C LEU A 220 5.33 -33.05 16.27
N HIS A 221 6.00 -32.19 15.49
CA HIS A 221 5.52 -31.73 14.19
C HIS A 221 6.48 -31.98 13.02
N VAL A 222 7.76 -32.15 13.32
CA VAL A 222 8.86 -32.44 12.38
C VAL A 222 9.84 -33.39 13.09
N PRO A 223 10.32 -34.48 12.44
CA PRO A 223 11.27 -35.40 13.07
C PRO A 223 12.56 -34.72 13.52
N ARG A 224 13.13 -35.10 14.68
CA ARG A 224 14.39 -34.51 15.20
C ARG A 224 15.56 -34.60 14.21
N ARG A 225 15.65 -35.69 13.44
CA ARG A 225 16.65 -35.87 12.36
C ARG A 225 16.53 -34.86 11.19
N ALA A 226 15.44 -34.09 11.14
CA ALA A 226 15.15 -33.08 10.13
C ALA A 226 15.02 -31.67 10.72
N LEU A 227 15.28 -31.51 12.01
CA LEU A 227 15.31 -30.22 12.70
C LEU A 227 16.76 -29.80 12.98
N PRO A 228 17.10 -28.51 12.87
CA PRO A 228 18.39 -27.98 13.30
C PRO A 228 18.70 -28.28 14.76
N ILE A 229 19.99 -28.40 15.11
CA ILE A 229 20.44 -28.59 16.50
C ILE A 229 19.88 -27.50 17.43
N HIS A 230 19.91 -26.22 17.01
CA HIS A 230 19.37 -25.11 17.80
C HIS A 230 17.83 -25.12 17.95
N LEU A 231 17.12 -25.95 17.15
CA LEU A 231 15.68 -26.21 17.27
C LEU A 231 15.38 -27.59 17.87
N GLY A 232 16.32 -28.16 18.64
CA GLY A 232 16.13 -29.41 19.39
C GLY A 232 16.22 -30.70 18.55
N GLY A 233 16.71 -30.58 17.32
CA GLY A 233 16.99 -31.70 16.42
C GLY A 233 18.46 -32.13 16.38
N THR A 234 18.84 -32.77 15.28
CA THR A 234 20.21 -33.30 15.06
C THR A 234 20.76 -32.96 13.66
N LEU A 235 20.14 -32.02 12.95
CA LEU A 235 20.59 -31.59 11.63
C LEU A 235 21.57 -30.41 11.73
N GLU A 236 22.71 -30.51 11.04
CA GLU A 236 23.62 -29.39 10.80
C GLU A 236 23.18 -28.64 9.53
N ILE A 237 23.20 -27.31 9.55
CA ILE A 237 22.71 -26.49 8.42
C ILE A 237 23.87 -26.09 7.50
N GLU A 238 24.06 -26.84 6.42
CA GLU A 238 25.00 -26.51 5.34
C GLU A 238 24.45 -25.46 4.36
N HIS A 239 24.16 -24.24 4.85
CA HIS A 239 23.51 -23.21 4.02
C HIS A 239 24.31 -22.87 2.73
N ASN A 240 25.64 -22.80 2.82
CA ASN A 240 26.50 -22.51 1.67
C ASN A 240 26.48 -23.65 0.63
N THR A 241 26.39 -24.90 1.06
CA THR A 241 26.23 -26.08 0.18
C THR A 241 24.88 -26.01 -0.55
N TRP A 242 23.82 -25.56 0.13
CA TRP A 242 22.51 -25.31 -0.48
C TRP A 242 22.52 -24.15 -1.49
N LEU A 243 23.17 -23.02 -1.19
CA LEU A 243 23.31 -21.92 -2.17
C LEU A 243 24.14 -22.33 -3.41
N LEU A 244 25.19 -23.15 -3.22
CA LEU A 244 25.97 -23.71 -4.32
C LEU A 244 25.14 -24.68 -5.18
N HIS A 245 24.25 -25.48 -4.57
CA HIS A 245 23.27 -26.29 -5.29
C HIS A 245 22.29 -25.41 -6.07
N CYS A 246 21.76 -24.33 -5.47
CA CYS A 246 20.89 -23.38 -6.14
C CYS A 246 21.55 -22.78 -7.39
N ARG A 247 22.82 -22.35 -7.30
CA ARG A 247 23.54 -21.77 -8.45
C ARG A 247 23.64 -22.78 -9.59
N LYS A 248 24.15 -23.99 -9.32
CA LYS A 248 24.25 -25.09 -10.30
C LYS A 248 22.90 -25.47 -10.91
N SER A 249 21.84 -25.47 -10.09
CA SER A 249 20.47 -25.80 -10.52
C SER A 249 19.83 -24.72 -11.41
N MET A 250 20.36 -23.50 -11.41
CA MET A 250 19.78 -22.36 -12.15
C MET A 250 20.62 -21.99 -13.37
N THR A 251 21.96 -22.12 -13.33
CA THR A 251 22.84 -21.94 -14.51
C THR A 251 22.52 -22.92 -15.63
N ASN A 252 22.26 -24.19 -15.29
CA ASN A 252 21.90 -25.24 -16.25
C ASN A 252 20.55 -24.98 -16.97
N ARG A 253 19.85 -23.89 -16.64
CA ARG A 253 18.58 -23.48 -17.24
C ARG A 253 18.73 -22.39 -18.31
N GLU A 254 19.89 -21.73 -18.40
CA GLU A 254 20.17 -20.84 -19.53
C GLU A 254 20.36 -21.63 -20.82
N ASP A 255 21.00 -22.80 -20.76
CA ASP A 255 21.09 -23.74 -21.88
C ASP A 255 19.71 -24.22 -22.36
N GLU A 256 18.79 -24.56 -21.44
CA GLU A 256 17.39 -24.88 -21.79
C GLU A 256 16.68 -23.67 -22.45
N LEU A 257 16.91 -22.45 -21.96
CA LEU A 257 16.26 -21.25 -22.51
C LEU A 257 16.80 -20.90 -23.91
N LEU A 258 18.12 -21.04 -24.13
CA LEU A 258 18.75 -20.86 -25.44
C LEU A 258 18.28 -21.92 -26.44
N ALA A 259 18.18 -23.20 -26.02
CA ALA A 259 17.62 -24.27 -26.85
C ALA A 259 16.17 -23.99 -27.29
N ASN A 260 15.36 -23.38 -26.42
CA ASN A 260 13.98 -22.99 -26.74
C ASN A 260 13.84 -21.74 -27.64
N ILE A 261 14.90 -20.92 -27.77
CA ILE A 261 14.94 -19.79 -28.72
C ILE A 261 15.30 -20.26 -30.14
N GLY A 262 16.03 -21.38 -30.28
CA GLY A 262 16.45 -21.96 -31.56
C GLY A 262 15.31 -22.30 -32.55
N GLY A 263 14.06 -22.41 -32.06
CA GLY A 263 12.88 -22.72 -32.87
C GLY A 263 12.54 -21.66 -33.95
N LEU A 264 13.09 -20.44 -33.88
CA LEU A 264 12.82 -19.41 -34.89
C LEU A 264 13.55 -19.62 -36.23
N SER A 265 14.60 -20.47 -36.29
CA SER A 265 15.32 -20.75 -37.55
C SER A 265 14.52 -21.58 -38.56
N ALA A 266 13.56 -22.38 -38.10
CA ALA A 266 12.70 -23.20 -38.96
C ALA A 266 11.66 -22.37 -39.76
N ALA A 267 11.21 -21.23 -39.22
CA ALA A 267 10.20 -20.38 -39.84
C ALA A 267 10.74 -19.61 -41.06
N THR A 268 12.00 -19.18 -41.02
CA THR A 268 12.66 -18.51 -42.16
C THR A 268 12.89 -19.48 -43.33
N ALA A 269 13.17 -20.75 -43.06
CA ALA A 269 13.28 -21.77 -44.11
C ALA A 269 11.92 -22.03 -44.81
N ALA A 270 10.83 -22.15 -44.04
CA ALA A 270 9.50 -22.40 -44.59
C ALA A 270 8.96 -21.24 -45.45
N THR A 271 9.33 -20.00 -45.12
CA THR A 271 8.81 -18.80 -45.82
C THR A 271 9.47 -18.58 -47.19
N ALA A 272 10.67 -19.11 -47.43
CA ALA A 272 11.34 -19.06 -48.74
C ALA A 272 10.71 -20.01 -49.78
N ALA A 273 10.07 -21.10 -49.34
CA ALA A 273 9.52 -22.14 -50.21
C ALA A 273 8.12 -21.84 -50.79
N ALA A 274 7.44 -20.80 -50.29
CA ALA A 274 6.02 -20.57 -50.56
C ALA A 274 5.72 -19.67 -51.78
N ASN A 275 6.74 -19.09 -52.43
CA ASN A 275 6.54 -17.96 -53.37
C ASN A 275 7.12 -18.14 -54.78
N GLN A 276 7.39 -19.38 -55.21
CA GLN A 276 7.59 -19.73 -56.62
C GLN A 276 6.84 -21.02 -56.96
N ASN A 277 5.55 -20.89 -57.28
CA ASN A 277 4.80 -21.95 -57.95
C ASN A 277 3.92 -21.35 -59.06
N SER A 278 4.58 -20.95 -60.14
CA SER A 278 3.97 -20.57 -61.42
C SER A 278 4.81 -21.12 -62.57
N LEU A 279 4.15 -21.50 -63.67
CA LEU A 279 4.75 -21.95 -64.93
C LEU A 279 5.46 -23.33 -64.92
N SER A 280 4.63 -24.37 -64.78
CA SER A 280 4.45 -25.45 -65.78
C SER A 280 5.63 -26.30 -66.31
N ASN A 281 5.35 -27.60 -66.35
CA ASN A 281 5.75 -28.62 -67.36
C ASN A 281 7.00 -29.51 -67.15
N GLN A 282 6.69 -30.81 -67.25
CA GLN A 282 7.43 -31.94 -67.82
C GLN A 282 8.44 -32.79 -66.98
N SER A 283 8.19 -34.10 -67.09
CA SER A 283 9.12 -35.24 -67.12
C SER A 283 10.00 -35.62 -65.90
N HIS A 284 9.52 -36.66 -65.21
CA HIS A 284 10.17 -37.98 -65.09
C HIS A 284 11.49 -38.22 -64.29
N ILE A 285 11.37 -39.15 -63.33
CA ILE A 285 12.19 -40.39 -63.17
C ILE A 285 13.53 -40.33 -62.38
N THR A 286 13.48 -40.85 -61.14
CA THR A 286 14.53 -41.66 -60.44
C THR A 286 15.86 -41.00 -59.99
N ASN A 287 16.65 -41.50 -59.02
CA ASN A 287 16.43 -42.58 -58.02
C ASN A 287 17.24 -42.40 -56.71
N THR A 288 16.68 -43.00 -55.65
CA THR A 288 17.23 -43.64 -54.41
C THR A 288 18.74 -43.75 -54.07
N VAL A 289 19.00 -44.06 -52.77
CA VAL A 289 20.23 -44.58 -52.08
C VAL A 289 21.15 -43.47 -51.51
N GLY A 290 21.71 -43.55 -50.28
CA GLY A 290 21.63 -44.51 -49.14
C GLY A 290 22.56 -44.03 -47.96
N VAL A 291 22.27 -44.25 -46.66
CA VAL A 291 22.45 -45.50 -45.86
C VAL A 291 23.96 -45.86 -45.75
N VAL A 292 24.73 -45.84 -44.62
CA VAL A 292 24.60 -45.90 -43.12
C VAL A 292 25.74 -45.01 -42.52
N ALA A 293 25.70 -44.19 -41.45
CA ALA A 293 25.43 -44.31 -39.98
C ALA A 293 26.55 -44.90 -39.06
N ASN A 294 26.60 -44.41 -37.81
CA ASN A 294 27.35 -44.85 -36.61
C ASN A 294 28.89 -44.62 -36.50
N GLY A 295 29.36 -44.29 -35.28
CA GLY A 295 30.79 -44.26 -34.90
C GLY A 295 31.13 -43.28 -33.75
N ASP A 296 31.04 -43.73 -32.49
CA ASP A 296 31.31 -42.91 -31.29
C ASP A 296 32.80 -42.77 -30.90
N CYS A 297 33.05 -41.86 -29.93
CA CYS A 297 34.10 -41.84 -28.89
C CYS A 297 35.28 -40.84 -28.95
N GLN A 298 35.05 -39.71 -28.24
CA GLN A 298 35.83 -39.23 -27.07
C GLN A 298 37.30 -38.76 -27.14
N ARG A 299 37.48 -37.54 -26.58
CA ARG A 299 38.59 -37.00 -25.73
C ARG A 299 39.86 -36.39 -26.36
N PHE A 300 40.12 -35.14 -25.93
CA PHE A 300 41.38 -34.54 -25.39
C PHE A 300 42.74 -34.85 -26.07
N LEU A 301 43.68 -33.90 -26.25
CA LEU A 301 43.88 -32.55 -25.69
C LEU A 301 44.91 -31.73 -26.52
N ALA A 302 44.92 -30.41 -26.32
CA ALA A 302 46.03 -29.45 -26.56
C ALA A 302 46.43 -29.02 -28.01
N GLU A 303 46.83 -27.75 -28.10
CA GLU A 303 47.52 -27.06 -29.21
C GLU A 303 49.04 -26.94 -28.88
N PRO A 304 49.87 -26.04 -29.49
CA PRO A 304 49.84 -25.39 -30.82
C PRO A 304 51.17 -25.56 -31.59
N ASN A 305 51.31 -24.99 -32.82
CA ASN A 305 52.35 -23.96 -33.08
C ASN A 305 52.22 -23.22 -34.44
N GLU A 306 53.01 -22.15 -34.57
CA GLU A 306 53.11 -21.20 -35.70
C GLU A 306 53.86 -21.74 -36.94
N ASN A 307 53.79 -21.00 -38.06
CA ASN A 307 54.96 -20.85 -38.97
C ASN A 307 54.92 -19.50 -39.74
N ILE A 308 56.06 -19.08 -40.30
CA ILE A 308 56.43 -17.65 -40.28
C ILE A 308 57.04 -17.07 -41.60
N THR A 309 56.67 -15.82 -41.93
CA THR A 309 57.33 -14.83 -42.83
C THR A 309 57.68 -15.12 -44.30
N ASN A 310 57.62 -14.06 -45.15
CA ASN A 310 58.84 -13.51 -45.79
C ASN A 310 58.69 -12.09 -46.41
N HIS A 311 59.79 -11.34 -46.33
CA HIS A 311 60.34 -10.16 -47.06
C HIS A 311 59.72 -9.64 -48.40
N SER A 312 59.94 -8.39 -48.88
CA SER A 312 60.70 -7.20 -48.39
C SER A 312 60.50 -5.88 -49.19
N ASN A 313 60.80 -4.73 -48.53
CA ASN A 313 61.42 -3.44 -49.01
C ASN A 313 60.81 -2.48 -50.09
N ASN A 314 60.62 -1.20 -49.69
CA ASN A 314 61.10 0.10 -50.26
C ASN A 314 60.98 0.44 -51.79
N THR A 315 60.78 1.69 -52.28
CA THR A 315 60.67 3.09 -51.71
C THR A 315 60.15 4.10 -52.77
N SER A 316 59.63 5.29 -52.35
CA SER A 316 59.58 6.61 -53.09
C SER A 316 58.75 6.75 -54.41
N THR A 317 58.14 7.87 -54.85
CA THR A 317 57.94 9.26 -54.32
C THR A 317 56.80 10.04 -55.07
N THR A 318 56.30 11.14 -54.45
CA THR A 318 55.71 12.39 -55.04
C THR A 318 54.42 12.46 -55.90
N ALA A 319 53.36 13.01 -55.29
CA ALA A 319 52.62 14.27 -55.61
C ALA A 319 51.62 14.44 -56.80
N ALA A 320 50.44 15.03 -56.46
CA ALA A 320 49.49 15.86 -57.25
C ALA A 320 48.76 15.23 -58.48
N ALA A 321 47.54 15.62 -58.90
CA ALA A 321 46.36 16.34 -58.34
C ALA A 321 45.16 16.12 -59.32
N ALA A 322 43.89 16.53 -59.15
CA ALA A 322 43.16 17.34 -58.15
C ALA A 322 41.81 16.61 -57.76
N ALA A 323 40.58 17.13 -57.59
CA ALA A 323 39.92 18.45 -57.78
C ALA A 323 38.70 18.61 -56.81
N SER A 324 37.60 19.28 -57.21
CA SER A 324 36.32 19.43 -56.47
C SER A 324 35.12 19.60 -57.43
N PRO A 325 33.85 19.53 -56.97
CA PRO A 325 33.10 20.67 -56.37
C PRO A 325 32.65 20.37 -54.90
N THR A 326 32.47 21.29 -53.92
CA THR A 326 31.71 22.58 -53.81
C THR A 326 30.18 22.42 -54.00
N SER A 327 29.24 23.12 -53.34
CA SER A 327 29.18 24.23 -52.35
C SER A 327 27.68 24.50 -52.03
N LEU A 328 27.14 24.99 -50.89
CA LEU A 328 27.58 25.50 -49.56
C LEU A 328 26.68 24.84 -48.45
N LEU A 329 26.78 24.98 -47.12
CA LEU A 329 27.36 25.96 -46.14
C LEU A 329 26.47 27.17 -45.76
N ASN A 330 25.84 27.13 -44.57
CA ASN A 330 25.68 28.24 -43.58
C ASN A 330 24.83 27.77 -42.38
N GLY A 331 25.06 28.21 -41.12
CA GLY A 331 26.21 28.96 -40.62
C GLY A 331 26.00 29.67 -39.27
N HIS A 332 26.78 29.26 -38.24
CA HIS A 332 27.42 30.11 -37.20
C HIS A 332 26.54 30.89 -36.18
N HIS A 333 26.99 31.31 -34.98
CA HIS A 333 28.26 31.21 -34.19
C HIS A 333 27.91 30.86 -32.71
N ASN A 334 28.73 30.20 -31.87
CA ASN A 334 30.00 30.58 -31.20
C ASN A 334 29.87 31.82 -30.28
N ASN A 335 30.51 31.95 -29.10
CA ASN A 335 31.77 31.38 -28.55
C ASN A 335 31.63 31.09 -27.02
N SER A 336 32.13 29.97 -26.46
CA SER A 336 33.47 29.73 -25.83
C SER A 336 33.79 30.62 -24.61
N SER A 337 34.11 30.10 -23.42
CA SER A 337 35.33 29.32 -23.07
C SER A 337 35.18 28.61 -21.69
N SER A 338 36.12 27.82 -21.13
CA SER A 338 36.99 26.69 -21.57
C SER A 338 37.94 26.31 -20.41
N ILE A 339 38.52 25.08 -20.40
CA ILE A 339 39.50 24.56 -19.40
C ILE A 339 38.83 24.19 -18.05
N ALA A 340 39.15 23.10 -17.30
CA ALA A 340 40.15 22.02 -17.43
C ALA A 340 39.51 20.61 -17.27
N ALA A 341 40.32 19.53 -17.25
CA ALA A 341 39.88 18.16 -16.91
C ALA A 341 41.02 17.25 -16.40
N ALA A 342 40.67 16.16 -15.69
CA ALA A 342 41.51 14.99 -15.33
C ALA A 342 42.64 15.23 -14.27
N PRO A 343 43.21 14.20 -13.60
CA PRO A 343 43.13 12.74 -13.84
C PRO A 343 42.68 11.86 -12.64
N LEU A 344 42.98 10.55 -12.69
CA LEU A 344 42.35 9.45 -11.94
C LEU A 344 43.37 8.48 -11.26
N VAL A 345 43.18 8.18 -9.96
CA VAL A 345 43.75 7.03 -9.17
C VAL A 345 45.32 6.92 -9.18
N PRO A 346 46.05 5.89 -8.62
CA PRO A 346 45.68 4.64 -7.88
C PRO A 346 46.54 4.32 -6.59
N ILE A 347 46.35 3.10 -6.02
CA ILE A 347 47.24 2.34 -5.08
C ILE A 347 47.21 2.89 -3.61
N ALA A 348 47.32 2.14 -2.49
CA ALA A 348 47.92 0.83 -2.20
C ALA A 348 47.18 -0.08 -1.19
N ASN A 349 47.67 -1.33 -1.07
CA ASN A 349 47.21 -2.39 -0.17
C ASN A 349 48.05 -2.52 1.12
N ASN A 350 47.55 -3.35 2.05
CA ASN A 350 48.22 -3.99 3.19
C ASN A 350 49.76 -4.13 3.15
N LEU A 351 50.40 -4.05 4.33
CA LEU A 351 51.10 -5.21 4.94
C LEU A 351 51.56 -4.96 6.41
N ASN A 352 51.28 -5.92 7.31
CA ASN A 352 52.10 -6.41 8.46
C ASN A 352 52.65 -5.38 9.52
N ASN A 353 53.08 -5.75 10.73
CA ASN A 353 53.67 -7.01 11.19
C ASN A 353 53.68 -7.19 12.73
N LEU A 354 54.15 -8.37 13.18
CA LEU A 354 54.78 -8.74 14.46
C LEU A 354 53.92 -9.12 15.69
N ASN A 355 54.22 -10.33 16.19
CA ASN A 355 53.85 -10.86 17.51
C ASN A 355 54.81 -10.33 18.60
N ASN A 356 54.43 -10.33 19.89
CA ASN A 356 54.85 -11.42 20.78
C ASN A 356 54.17 -11.46 22.17
N SER A 357 54.33 -12.62 22.82
CA SER A 357 53.97 -13.03 24.19
C SER A 357 54.19 -12.03 25.34
N THR A 358 53.28 -12.04 26.34
CA THR A 358 53.55 -12.55 27.72
C THR A 358 52.31 -12.51 28.65
N SER A 359 52.39 -13.21 29.78
CA SER A 359 51.43 -13.35 30.90
C SER A 359 52.27 -13.56 32.19
N PRO A 360 51.77 -13.56 33.46
CA PRO A 360 50.38 -13.49 33.96
C PRO A 360 50.18 -12.52 35.19
N ASN A 361 48.98 -12.55 35.79
CA ASN A 361 48.65 -12.54 37.25
C ASN A 361 47.18 -12.08 37.42
N ASN A 362 46.25 -12.74 38.13
CA ASN A 362 46.36 -13.22 39.52
C ASN A 362 45.15 -14.12 39.95
N ALA A 363 45.19 -14.63 41.19
CA ALA A 363 44.08 -15.22 41.99
C ALA A 363 43.47 -16.60 41.61
N LYS A 364 43.75 -17.59 42.48
CA LYS A 364 43.08 -18.90 42.65
C LYS A 364 41.88 -18.76 43.63
N LEU A 365 40.72 -19.43 43.52
CA LEU A 365 40.35 -20.87 43.41
C LEU A 365 40.19 -21.55 44.79
N LEU A 366 38.94 -21.86 45.18
CA LEU A 366 38.54 -22.96 46.09
C LEU A 366 37.01 -23.21 46.02
N ALA A 367 36.54 -24.36 46.52
CA ALA A 367 35.15 -24.85 46.38
C ALA A 367 34.69 -25.66 47.63
N VAL A 368 33.60 -26.45 47.50
CA VAL A 368 32.82 -27.16 48.56
C VAL A 368 31.78 -26.25 49.25
N GLY A 369 30.51 -26.65 49.47
CA GLY A 369 29.76 -27.83 48.96
C GLY A 369 28.54 -28.19 49.85
N LEU A 370 27.56 -28.93 49.28
CA LEU A 370 26.38 -29.57 49.94
C LEU A 370 25.31 -28.61 50.56
N ALA A 371 24.03 -28.98 50.78
CA ALA A 371 23.14 -29.99 50.16
C ALA A 371 21.66 -29.79 50.60
N ASN A 372 20.72 -30.44 49.87
CA ASN A 372 19.31 -30.77 50.22
C ASN A 372 18.28 -29.62 50.41
N GLY A 373 17.00 -29.79 50.04
CA GLY A 373 16.42 -30.87 49.20
C GLY A 373 14.89 -31.04 49.27
N GLY A 374 14.26 -31.38 48.14
CA GLY A 374 12.90 -31.95 48.04
C GLY A 374 11.69 -31.00 48.24
N LEU A 375 10.44 -31.40 47.96
CA LEU A 375 9.92 -32.46 47.07
C LEU A 375 8.39 -32.25 46.83
N VAL A 376 7.74 -33.15 46.07
CA VAL A 376 6.27 -33.36 45.91
C VAL A 376 5.51 -32.36 45.01
N ALA A 377 4.42 -32.84 44.39
CA ALA A 377 3.50 -32.10 43.51
C ALA A 377 2.10 -31.90 44.15
N GLY A 378 1.25 -31.01 43.59
CA GLY A 378 -0.02 -30.59 44.21
C GLY A 378 -1.15 -30.24 43.23
N THR A 379 -1.71 -31.28 42.60
CA THR A 379 -2.86 -31.30 41.68
C THR A 379 -4.16 -30.64 42.20
N ILE A 380 -4.73 -29.70 41.43
CA ILE A 380 -6.18 -29.35 41.21
C ILE A 380 -7.13 -29.15 42.43
N VAL A 381 -7.98 -28.09 42.41
CA VAL A 381 -9.48 -28.12 42.54
C VAL A 381 -10.05 -26.70 42.73
N ASN A 382 -11.27 -26.50 42.23
CA ASN A 382 -12.09 -25.27 42.25
C ASN A 382 -12.49 -24.81 43.67
N GLY A 383 -12.98 -23.57 43.79
CA GLY A 383 -13.65 -23.07 44.99
C GLY A 383 -14.28 -21.69 44.78
N ASP A 384 -15.58 -21.68 44.43
CA ASP A 384 -16.38 -20.46 44.26
C ASP A 384 -16.84 -19.84 45.60
N LEU A 385 -17.60 -18.74 45.49
CA LEU A 385 -18.35 -18.00 46.52
C LEU A 385 -17.48 -17.02 47.33
N VAL A 386 -17.59 -15.70 47.13
CA VAL A 386 -18.76 -14.80 47.31
C VAL A 386 -19.20 -14.70 48.77
N HIS A 387 -18.82 -13.62 49.44
CA HIS A 387 -19.80 -12.66 49.97
C HIS A 387 -19.21 -11.28 50.34
N THR A 388 -20.09 -10.28 50.33
CA THR A 388 -20.06 -8.94 50.98
C THR A 388 -18.85 -8.62 51.89
N ALA A 389 -18.05 -7.57 51.65
CA ALA A 389 -18.37 -6.13 51.62
C ALA A 389 -18.66 -5.49 53.01
N THR A 390 -17.65 -4.82 53.58
CA THR A 390 -17.77 -3.65 54.48
C THR A 390 -16.46 -2.88 54.49
N SER A 391 -16.51 -1.54 54.32
CA SER A 391 -15.44 -0.64 54.78
C SER A 391 -15.57 -0.41 56.29
N PRO A 392 -14.49 0.01 56.97
CA PRO A 392 -14.49 1.42 57.39
C PRO A 392 -13.13 2.12 57.23
N SER A 393 -13.17 3.44 57.36
CA SER A 393 -12.04 4.38 57.32
C SER A 393 -11.26 4.49 58.62
N SER A 394 -9.96 4.85 58.56
CA SER A 394 -9.40 6.05 59.22
C SER A 394 -7.86 6.13 59.20
N SER A 395 -7.29 7.33 58.96
CA SER A 395 -6.00 7.86 59.49
C SER A 395 -4.67 7.08 59.24
N SER A 396 -3.48 7.70 59.15
CA SER A 396 -3.05 9.12 59.21
C SER A 396 -1.58 9.26 58.78
N ALA A 397 -1.20 10.48 58.35
CA ALA A 397 0.15 11.08 58.49
C ALA A 397 1.34 10.43 57.73
N SER A 398 2.51 11.06 57.57
CA SER A 398 2.85 12.49 57.29
C SER A 398 4.35 12.64 57.04
N SER A 399 4.80 13.34 55.98
CA SER A 399 6.13 13.98 55.95
C SER A 399 6.32 14.92 54.75
N THR A 400 6.79 16.14 55.02
CA THR A 400 7.41 17.07 54.07
C THR A 400 8.78 17.51 54.63
N PRO A 401 9.69 17.91 53.75
CA PRO A 401 10.23 19.28 53.81
C PRO A 401 10.05 19.99 52.44
N LEU A 402 9.88 21.31 52.27
CA LEU A 402 10.39 22.53 52.94
C LEU A 402 11.85 22.90 52.54
N VAL A 403 12.24 24.16 52.24
CA VAL A 403 11.51 25.42 51.91
C VAL A 403 12.51 26.54 51.47
N VAL A 404 12.02 27.77 51.13
CA VAL A 404 12.72 29.10 51.20
C VAL A 404 13.71 29.45 50.06
N ASN A 405 13.81 30.68 49.49
CA ASN A 405 13.08 31.99 49.58
C ASN A 405 13.27 32.79 48.26
N GLY A 406 12.63 33.95 47.97
CA GLY A 406 11.67 34.81 48.72
C GLY A 406 11.14 35.98 47.83
N ILE A 407 10.00 36.65 48.11
CA ILE A 407 9.78 37.78 49.08
C ILE A 407 9.96 39.17 48.42
N VAL A 408 9.05 40.17 48.47
CA VAL A 408 7.62 40.27 48.89
C VAL A 408 7.00 41.61 48.39
N THR A 409 5.70 41.66 48.04
CA THR A 409 4.67 42.79 48.14
C THR A 409 3.49 42.54 47.16
N GLY A 410 2.31 43.18 47.27
CA GLY A 410 1.74 44.01 48.35
C GLY A 410 0.49 44.83 47.94
N ILE A 411 -0.19 45.44 48.93
CA ILE A 411 -1.38 46.34 48.86
C ILE A 411 -2.74 45.67 48.52
N SER A 412 -3.83 46.24 49.05
CA SER A 412 -5.15 45.60 49.27
C SER A 412 -6.32 46.59 49.07
N ALA A 413 -7.57 46.10 48.80
CA ALA A 413 -8.83 46.65 49.37
C ALA A 413 -10.16 45.97 48.92
N LEU A 414 -10.89 45.43 49.90
CA LEU A 414 -12.34 45.62 50.20
C LEU A 414 -13.48 45.47 49.15
N SER A 415 -14.28 44.40 49.36
CA SER A 415 -15.75 44.37 49.58
C SER A 415 -16.78 44.83 48.53
N GLY A 416 -17.78 43.97 48.29
CA GLY A 416 -19.11 44.32 47.76
C GLY A 416 -20.05 43.10 47.68
N SER A 417 -21.24 43.16 48.29
CA SER A 417 -22.25 42.07 48.28
C SER A 417 -23.67 42.63 48.25
N ALA A 418 -24.55 42.05 47.44
CA ALA A 418 -25.99 42.30 47.43
C ALA A 418 -26.75 41.12 46.80
N THR A 419 -28.00 40.89 47.21
CA THR A 419 -28.85 39.76 46.77
C THR A 419 -30.34 40.13 46.69
N ALA A 420 -31.11 39.26 46.03
CA ALA A 420 -32.59 39.11 46.09
C ALA A 420 -33.51 40.08 45.31
N GLY A 421 -34.76 39.62 45.08
CA GLY A 421 -35.81 40.27 44.27
C GLY A 421 -35.93 39.65 42.86
N SER A 422 -36.80 38.69 42.53
CA SER A 422 -38.12 38.27 43.05
C SER A 422 -39.29 39.22 42.71
N GLY A 423 -40.14 38.77 41.78
CA GLY A 423 -41.41 39.38 41.38
C GLY A 423 -42.06 38.52 40.29
N GLY A 424 -43.38 38.31 40.32
CA GLY A 424 -44.03 37.35 39.44
C GLY A 424 -45.53 37.58 39.21
N GLY A 425 -46.09 36.76 38.33
CA GLY A 425 -47.46 36.84 37.82
C GLY A 425 -47.48 36.68 36.28
N GLY A 426 -48.50 36.10 35.64
CA GLY A 426 -49.71 35.52 36.22
C GLY A 426 -50.92 35.72 35.31
N GLY A 427 -51.09 34.86 34.30
CA GLY A 427 -52.21 34.90 33.35
C GLY A 427 -52.11 33.77 32.33
N GLY A 428 -53.26 33.26 31.86
CA GLY A 428 -53.34 32.14 30.91
C GLY A 428 -54.54 32.29 29.97
N VAL A 429 -55.10 31.15 29.51
CA VAL A 429 -56.22 31.03 28.54
C VAL A 429 -55.80 31.26 27.07
N VAL A 430 -56.29 30.53 26.05
CA VAL A 430 -56.48 29.06 25.86
C VAL A 430 -56.78 28.77 24.37
N VAL A 431 -56.27 27.63 23.86
CA VAL A 431 -56.67 26.82 22.67
C VAL A 431 -57.18 27.53 21.38
N GLY A 432 -56.57 27.17 20.24
CA GLY A 432 -57.19 27.25 18.91
C GLY A 432 -56.55 26.26 17.92
N GLN A 433 -57.27 25.19 17.56
CA GLN A 433 -56.87 24.24 16.50
C GLN A 433 -57.40 24.70 15.14
N THR A 434 -56.72 24.35 14.03
CA THR A 434 -57.24 23.42 12.98
C THR A 434 -56.26 23.25 11.81
N THR A 435 -55.98 21.99 11.46
CA THR A 435 -55.53 21.49 10.14
C THR A 435 -56.68 21.64 9.10
N PRO A 436 -56.48 21.57 7.74
CA PRO A 436 -56.17 20.27 7.09
C PRO A 436 -55.52 20.21 5.67
N THR A 437 -54.89 19.05 5.39
CA THR A 437 -54.88 18.23 4.15
C THR A 437 -54.48 18.76 2.74
N ASN A 438 -53.43 18.13 2.21
CA ASN A 438 -53.32 17.30 0.98
C ASN A 438 -53.66 17.81 -0.46
N ASN A 439 -52.87 17.25 -1.39
CA ASN A 439 -53.09 17.13 -2.85
C ASN A 439 -52.99 18.44 -3.67
N THR A 440 -52.54 18.45 -4.94
CA THR A 440 -52.50 17.38 -5.96
C THR A 440 -51.29 17.54 -6.91
N SER A 441 -51.03 16.53 -7.74
CA SER A 441 -50.11 16.56 -8.89
C SER A 441 -50.59 17.47 -10.05
N ALA A 442 -49.67 17.97 -10.89
CA ALA A 442 -49.54 17.55 -12.31
C ALA A 442 -48.61 18.43 -13.19
N THR A 443 -47.80 17.75 -14.02
CA THR A 443 -47.37 18.07 -15.41
C THR A 443 -46.94 19.49 -15.84
N ASN A 444 -45.68 19.56 -16.31
CA ASN A 444 -45.21 20.11 -17.59
C ASN A 444 -46.06 21.16 -18.35
N ASN A 445 -45.42 22.27 -18.76
CA ASN A 445 -45.08 22.42 -20.18
C ASN A 445 -43.97 23.44 -20.47
N THR A 446 -43.33 23.28 -21.63
CA THR A 446 -42.26 24.16 -22.16
C THR A 446 -42.82 25.21 -23.12
N ALA A 447 -42.26 26.42 -23.11
CA ALA A 447 -42.34 27.37 -24.22
C ALA A 447 -41.12 28.32 -24.23
N THR A 448 -40.63 28.65 -25.41
CA THR A 448 -39.49 29.56 -25.66
C THR A 448 -39.96 30.82 -26.40
N ALA A 449 -39.29 31.96 -26.22
CA ALA A 449 -38.61 32.73 -27.29
C ALA A 449 -38.21 34.18 -26.94
N ALA A 450 -37.07 34.61 -27.50
CA ALA A 450 -36.78 35.93 -28.09
C ALA A 450 -37.07 37.25 -27.32
N GLY A 451 -36.15 37.60 -26.41
CA GLY A 451 -35.22 38.74 -26.47
C GLY A 451 -35.55 40.10 -27.15
N THR A 452 -34.98 41.17 -26.59
CA THR A 452 -34.61 42.44 -27.26
C THR A 452 -33.40 43.04 -26.53
N THR A 453 -32.51 43.73 -27.25
CA THR A 453 -31.23 44.26 -26.70
C THR A 453 -31.16 45.78 -26.76
N THR A 454 -30.85 46.44 -25.64
CA THR A 454 -30.41 47.85 -25.60
C THR A 454 -29.34 48.03 -24.53
N THR A 455 -28.18 48.59 -24.90
CA THR A 455 -27.00 48.78 -24.05
C THR A 455 -26.76 50.25 -23.70
N THR A 456 -26.62 50.58 -22.42
CA THR A 456 -26.05 51.86 -21.95
C THR A 456 -25.39 51.71 -20.58
N GLY A 457 -24.19 52.28 -20.41
CA GLY A 457 -23.63 52.70 -19.12
C GLY A 457 -23.12 51.61 -18.16
N LEU A 458 -21.79 51.41 -18.12
CA LEU A 458 -21.12 50.86 -16.94
C LEU A 458 -20.66 52.01 -16.05
N SER A 459 -21.04 52.00 -14.77
CA SER A 459 -20.10 52.12 -13.64
C SER A 459 -20.76 51.64 -12.34
N ASP A 460 -19.94 51.29 -11.34
CA ASP A 460 -20.28 51.27 -9.91
C ASP A 460 -21.50 50.43 -9.43
N PHE A 461 -21.40 49.10 -9.41
CA PHE A 461 -22.15 48.27 -8.41
C PHE A 461 -21.66 46.82 -8.15
N TRP A 462 -20.35 46.52 -8.30
CA TRP A 462 -19.80 45.19 -7.96
C TRP A 462 -18.46 45.27 -7.23
N THR A 463 -18.49 45.90 -6.05
CA THR A 463 -17.31 46.07 -5.18
C THR A 463 -17.57 45.56 -3.76
N GLU A 464 -17.90 44.27 -3.63
CA GLU A 464 -17.71 43.52 -2.39
C GLU A 464 -17.79 42.01 -2.68
N ASN A 465 -16.86 41.23 -2.12
CA ASN A 465 -17.18 39.83 -1.82
C ASN A 465 -18.19 39.89 -0.67
N PRO A 466 -19.30 39.13 -0.69
CA PRO A 466 -20.14 39.03 0.50
C PRO A 466 -19.27 38.48 1.65
N PRO A 467 -19.42 39.00 2.88
CA PRO A 467 -18.66 38.51 4.02
C PRO A 467 -18.89 37.02 4.22
N SER A 468 -17.86 36.31 4.67
CA SER A 468 -17.97 34.92 5.11
C SER A 468 -19.08 34.84 6.17
N SER A 469 -20.22 34.24 5.79
CA SER A 469 -21.57 34.29 6.42
C SER A 469 -22.67 35.09 5.67
N ALA A 470 -22.81 34.89 4.35
CA ALA A 470 -24.10 35.05 3.68
C ALA A 470 -24.90 33.73 3.75
N SER A 471 -25.93 33.65 4.59
CA SER A 471 -26.75 32.43 4.77
C SER A 471 -27.73 32.20 3.61
N SER A 472 -27.33 31.36 2.65
CA SER A 472 -28.20 30.89 1.58
C SER A 472 -29.03 29.66 2.00
N GLY A 473 -30.13 29.91 2.72
CA GLY A 473 -31.37 29.12 2.61
C GLY A 473 -31.38 27.66 3.07
N PHE A 474 -30.31 27.14 3.69
CA PHE A 474 -30.28 25.83 4.35
C PHE A 474 -29.76 26.02 5.77
N SER A 475 -30.54 25.55 6.73
CA SER A 475 -30.39 25.81 8.16
C SER A 475 -29.27 24.96 8.78
N ASP A 476 -28.94 25.21 10.04
CA ASP A 476 -27.99 24.36 10.78
C ASP A 476 -28.49 22.90 10.94
N ASP A 477 -29.78 22.63 10.73
CA ASP A 477 -30.40 21.29 10.74
C ASP A 477 -30.01 20.44 9.50
N ASP A 478 -29.64 21.09 8.39
CA ASP A 478 -29.21 20.42 7.15
C ASP A 478 -27.78 19.85 7.21
N SER A 479 -27.05 20.07 8.31
CA SER A 479 -25.62 19.75 8.50
C SER A 479 -25.34 18.25 8.73
N LEU A 480 -25.85 17.41 7.83
CA LEU A 480 -25.99 15.95 7.96
C LEU A 480 -26.81 15.51 9.20
N ALA A 481 -27.55 16.43 9.82
CA ALA A 481 -28.18 16.23 11.13
C ALA A 481 -29.61 15.65 11.04
N GLY A 482 -30.33 15.87 9.94
CA GLY A 482 -31.66 15.29 9.70
C GLY A 482 -31.72 13.75 9.77
N GLN A 483 -32.90 13.21 10.09
CA GLN A 483 -33.17 11.76 10.23
C GLN A 483 -33.13 10.96 8.90
N GLU A 484 -32.82 11.60 7.78
CA GLU A 484 -32.72 10.94 6.47
C GLU A 484 -31.50 10.02 6.38
N GLY A 485 -31.76 8.71 6.44
CA GLY A 485 -30.78 7.64 6.32
C GLY A 485 -31.31 6.35 6.95
N ASP A 486 -30.43 5.38 7.14
CA ASP A 486 -30.67 4.19 7.96
C ASP A 486 -29.62 4.14 9.10
N PRO A 487 -29.70 5.05 10.09
CA PRO A 487 -28.71 5.18 11.15
C PRO A 487 -28.79 4.00 12.12
N LYS A 488 -27.67 3.28 12.26
CA LYS A 488 -27.56 2.04 13.03
C LYS A 488 -26.65 2.20 14.22
N THR A 489 -26.96 1.51 15.33
CA THR A 489 -25.99 1.32 16.42
C THR A 489 -24.82 0.46 15.92
N ILE A 490 -23.69 0.46 16.62
CA ILE A 490 -22.52 -0.30 16.15
C ILE A 490 -22.77 -1.82 16.15
N GLU A 491 -23.62 -2.34 17.04
CA GLU A 491 -24.08 -3.74 17.04
C GLU A 491 -24.90 -4.06 15.79
N GLN A 492 -25.78 -3.15 15.39
CA GLN A 492 -26.58 -3.28 14.16
C GLN A 492 -25.70 -3.18 12.91
N ILE A 493 -24.66 -2.34 12.92
CA ILE A 493 -23.64 -2.28 11.85
C ILE A 493 -22.86 -3.59 11.79
N VAL A 494 -22.41 -4.14 12.93
CA VAL A 494 -21.75 -5.46 13.00
C VAL A 494 -22.66 -6.56 12.45
N GLN A 495 -23.93 -6.59 12.83
CA GLN A 495 -24.87 -7.60 12.34
C GLN A 495 -25.12 -7.45 10.82
N MET A 496 -25.26 -6.22 10.32
CA MET A 496 -25.38 -5.94 8.89
C MET A 496 -24.13 -6.40 8.12
N VAL A 497 -22.93 -6.10 8.62
CA VAL A 497 -21.65 -6.51 8.01
C VAL A 497 -21.49 -8.03 8.00
N LYS A 498 -21.90 -8.72 9.07
CA LYS A 498 -21.95 -10.19 9.14
C LYS A 498 -22.94 -10.77 8.12
N THR A 499 -24.18 -10.28 8.10
CA THR A 499 -25.25 -10.82 7.23
C THR A 499 -25.04 -10.52 5.74
N ARG A 500 -24.34 -9.44 5.39
CA ARG A 500 -24.04 -9.08 3.98
C ARG A 500 -22.71 -9.63 3.47
N GLY A 501 -21.75 -9.89 4.36
CA GLY A 501 -20.37 -10.21 3.99
C GLY A 501 -19.71 -9.13 3.12
N ARG A 502 -18.56 -9.45 2.53
CA ARG A 502 -17.91 -8.59 1.54
C ARG A 502 -18.78 -8.39 0.30
N GLN A 503 -19.41 -9.46 -0.21
CA GLN A 503 -20.17 -9.40 -1.47
C GLN A 503 -21.35 -8.43 -1.40
N GLY A 504 -22.15 -8.47 -0.33
CA GLY A 504 -23.29 -7.57 -0.15
C GLY A 504 -22.89 -6.10 0.00
N LEU A 505 -21.76 -5.80 0.66
CA LEU A 505 -21.22 -4.43 0.73
C LEU A 505 -20.66 -3.94 -0.61
N VAL A 506 -20.05 -4.83 -1.41
CA VAL A 506 -19.61 -4.51 -2.79
C VAL A 506 -20.82 -4.27 -3.71
N LYS A 507 -21.90 -5.04 -3.55
CA LYS A 507 -23.17 -4.85 -4.26
C LYS A 507 -23.84 -3.51 -3.92
N GLU A 508 -23.92 -3.18 -2.63
CA GLU A 508 -24.41 -1.87 -2.18
C GLU A 508 -23.57 -0.71 -2.75
N TYR A 509 -22.23 -0.82 -2.74
CA TYR A 509 -21.40 0.18 -3.40
C TYR A 509 -21.66 0.27 -4.91
N ALA A 510 -22.00 -0.84 -5.58
CA ALA A 510 -22.38 -0.82 -7.00
C ALA A 510 -23.70 -0.06 -7.24
N GLU A 511 -24.67 -0.13 -6.32
CA GLU A 511 -25.90 0.69 -6.34
C GLU A 511 -25.60 2.19 -6.16
N ILE A 512 -24.72 2.54 -5.21
CA ILE A 512 -24.26 3.92 -4.98
C ILE A 512 -23.49 4.47 -6.19
N ARG A 513 -22.76 3.58 -6.89
CA ARG A 513 -21.96 3.90 -8.08
C ARG A 513 -22.80 4.02 -9.36
N SER A 514 -23.92 3.32 -9.47
CA SER A 514 -24.74 3.31 -10.69
C SER A 514 -25.69 4.52 -10.80
N ARG A 515 -26.00 5.20 -9.69
CA ARG A 515 -26.70 6.49 -9.73
C ARG A 515 -25.89 7.54 -10.51
N ALA A 516 -26.59 8.32 -11.32
CA ALA A 516 -26.01 9.45 -12.02
C ALA A 516 -25.55 10.55 -11.05
N PRO A 517 -24.62 11.44 -11.44
CA PRO A 517 -24.37 12.67 -10.70
C PRO A 517 -25.54 13.65 -10.90
N ASP A 518 -26.23 14.02 -9.82
CA ASP A 518 -27.43 14.88 -9.86
C ASP A 518 -27.11 16.39 -10.03
N GLY A 519 -25.88 16.74 -10.43
CA GLY A 519 -25.37 18.11 -10.56
C GLY A 519 -24.53 18.31 -11.82
N THR A 520 -24.33 19.57 -12.20
CA THR A 520 -23.67 19.95 -13.46
C THR A 520 -22.15 20.12 -13.32
N PHE A 521 -21.44 20.10 -14.45
CA PHE A 521 -19.97 20.19 -14.55
C PHE A 521 -19.51 21.26 -15.57
N LEU A 522 -20.28 22.32 -15.76
CA LEU A 522 -20.12 23.31 -16.82
C LEU A 522 -18.81 24.09 -16.68
N HIS A 523 -18.51 24.64 -15.50
CA HIS A 523 -17.27 25.40 -15.26
C HIS A 523 -16.04 24.52 -15.43
N ALA A 524 -16.12 23.26 -14.98
CA ALA A 524 -15.05 22.27 -15.11
C ALA A 524 -14.77 21.85 -16.57
N ARG A 525 -15.76 22.02 -17.46
CA ARG A 525 -15.68 21.72 -18.90
C ARG A 525 -15.39 22.95 -19.78
N MET A 526 -15.38 24.17 -19.22
CA MET A 526 -14.99 25.37 -19.97
C MET A 526 -13.58 25.22 -20.53
N ARG A 527 -13.35 25.64 -21.78
CA ARG A 527 -12.10 25.42 -22.54
C ARG A 527 -10.83 25.78 -21.77
N ASN A 528 -10.86 26.88 -21.02
CA ASN A 528 -9.72 27.37 -20.25
C ASN A 528 -9.49 26.54 -18.96
N ASN A 529 -10.57 26.01 -18.38
CA ASN A 529 -10.57 25.25 -17.13
C ASN A 529 -10.28 23.75 -17.32
N VAL A 530 -10.57 23.17 -18.50
CA VAL A 530 -10.26 21.77 -18.83
C VAL A 530 -8.83 21.40 -18.45
N THR A 531 -7.87 22.30 -18.71
CA THR A 531 -6.45 22.02 -18.45
C THR A 531 -6.07 22.12 -16.97
N LYS A 532 -6.89 22.77 -16.12
CA LYS A 532 -6.70 22.83 -14.66
C LYS A 532 -7.11 21.52 -13.96
N ASN A 533 -7.84 20.63 -14.64
CA ASN A 533 -8.17 19.30 -14.14
C ASN A 533 -6.99 18.32 -14.30
N ARG A 534 -6.68 17.54 -13.28
CA ARG A 534 -5.67 16.46 -13.34
C ARG A 534 -6.18 15.25 -14.14
N TYR A 535 -7.49 15.02 -14.12
CA TYR A 535 -8.18 13.92 -14.78
C TYR A 535 -9.40 14.45 -15.54
N THR A 536 -9.59 14.02 -16.78
CA THR A 536 -10.69 14.49 -17.64
C THR A 536 -12.05 13.91 -17.26
N ASP A 537 -12.05 12.79 -16.52
CA ASP A 537 -13.21 12.08 -15.99
C ASP A 537 -13.58 12.47 -14.55
N VAL A 538 -12.70 13.16 -13.81
CA VAL A 538 -12.97 13.59 -12.42
C VAL A 538 -13.05 15.11 -12.33
N LEU A 539 -14.28 15.62 -12.41
CA LEU A 539 -14.62 17.04 -12.44
C LEU A 539 -15.31 17.46 -11.13
N CYS A 540 -15.17 18.72 -10.71
CA CYS A 540 -15.97 19.28 -9.63
C CYS A 540 -17.38 19.65 -10.11
N TYR A 541 -18.40 19.48 -9.25
CA TYR A 541 -19.74 20.01 -9.50
C TYR A 541 -19.74 21.53 -9.50
N ASP A 542 -20.65 22.16 -10.25
CA ASP A 542 -20.82 23.61 -10.28
C ASP A 542 -21.40 24.19 -8.98
N HIS A 543 -22.40 23.54 -8.37
CA HIS A 543 -23.18 24.11 -7.24
C HIS A 543 -22.42 24.18 -5.92
N SER A 544 -21.42 23.32 -5.74
CA SER A 544 -20.61 23.21 -4.51
C SER A 544 -19.13 23.55 -4.74
N ARG A 545 -18.74 24.06 -5.93
CA ARG A 545 -17.33 24.36 -6.22
C ARG A 545 -16.80 25.44 -5.30
N VAL A 546 -15.53 25.36 -4.96
CA VAL A 546 -14.84 26.54 -4.40
C VAL A 546 -14.64 27.54 -5.54
N VAL A 547 -15.08 28.78 -5.33
CA VAL A 547 -14.93 29.90 -6.26
C VAL A 547 -13.80 30.78 -5.72
N LEU A 548 -12.78 31.03 -6.53
CA LEU A 548 -11.65 31.88 -6.15
C LEU A 548 -11.88 33.33 -6.57
N SER A 549 -11.34 34.30 -5.83
CA SER A 549 -11.44 35.72 -6.20
C SER A 549 -10.79 35.99 -7.56
N ARG A 550 -11.46 36.75 -8.44
CA ARG A 550 -10.98 36.99 -9.81
C ARG A 550 -9.71 37.86 -9.82
N VAL A 551 -8.68 37.41 -10.53
CA VAL A 551 -7.37 38.09 -10.62
C VAL A 551 -7.31 38.94 -11.89
N GLY A 552 -7.04 40.24 -11.76
CA GLY A 552 -6.75 41.13 -12.89
C GLY A 552 -7.91 41.33 -13.87
N GLY A 553 -9.15 41.03 -13.46
CA GLY A 553 -10.33 41.05 -14.33
C GLY A 553 -10.53 39.79 -15.19
N ASP A 554 -9.66 38.77 -15.10
CA ASP A 554 -9.84 37.51 -15.83
C ASP A 554 -11.05 36.73 -15.28
N GLU A 555 -12.09 36.63 -16.09
CA GLU A 555 -13.33 35.95 -15.75
C GLU A 555 -13.19 34.44 -15.51
N VAL A 556 -12.15 33.79 -16.06
CA VAL A 556 -11.88 32.34 -15.88
C VAL A 556 -10.81 32.04 -14.81
N SER A 557 -10.33 33.08 -14.12
CA SER A 557 -9.38 32.93 -13.02
C SER A 557 -10.01 32.38 -11.74
N ASP A 558 -11.34 32.26 -11.68
CA ASP A 558 -12.10 31.83 -10.50
C ASP A 558 -12.09 30.31 -10.23
N TYR A 559 -11.73 29.51 -11.25
CA TYR A 559 -11.90 28.06 -11.20
C TYR A 559 -10.73 27.31 -10.57
N ILE A 560 -11.07 26.39 -9.65
CA ILE A 560 -10.24 25.28 -9.15
C ILE A 560 -11.10 24.00 -9.07
N ASN A 561 -10.50 22.82 -9.30
CA ASN A 561 -11.18 21.53 -9.14
C ASN A 561 -11.23 21.11 -7.66
N ALA A 562 -12.07 21.82 -6.89
CA ALA A 562 -12.36 21.61 -5.49
C ALA A 562 -13.85 21.81 -5.23
N ASN A 563 -14.42 21.07 -4.27
CA ASN A 563 -15.78 21.28 -3.77
C ASN A 563 -15.77 21.43 -2.25
N PHE A 564 -16.64 22.27 -1.71
CA PHE A 564 -17.00 22.20 -0.30
C PHE A 564 -17.74 20.88 -0.03
N VAL A 565 -17.52 20.32 1.16
CA VAL A 565 -18.20 19.12 1.66
C VAL A 565 -18.52 19.33 3.14
N ASP A 566 -19.73 18.99 3.54
CA ASP A 566 -20.19 19.09 4.93
C ASP A 566 -19.62 17.99 5.81
N GLY A 567 -19.54 18.28 7.10
CA GLY A 567 -19.20 17.35 8.16
C GLY A 567 -20.37 17.15 9.10
N TYR A 568 -20.22 16.21 10.03
CA TYR A 568 -21.25 15.97 11.04
C TYR A 568 -21.47 17.21 11.90
N LYS A 569 -22.69 17.77 11.86
CA LYS A 569 -23.07 19.02 12.53
C LYS A 569 -22.14 20.20 12.17
N GLN A 570 -21.63 20.25 10.94
CA GLN A 570 -20.75 21.32 10.46
C GLN A 570 -20.88 21.55 8.95
N LYS A 571 -21.53 22.64 8.54
CA LYS A 571 -21.57 23.07 7.14
C LYS A 571 -20.16 23.48 6.65
N ASN A 572 -19.82 23.15 5.41
CA ASN A 572 -18.51 23.37 4.78
C ASN A 572 -17.31 22.87 5.63
N ALA A 573 -17.45 21.76 6.37
CA ALA A 573 -16.38 21.23 7.23
C ALA A 573 -15.07 20.91 6.50
N TYR A 574 -15.15 20.60 5.21
CA TYR A 574 -14.01 20.24 4.38
C TYR A 574 -14.04 20.93 3.02
N ILE A 575 -12.86 21.03 2.41
CA ILE A 575 -12.73 21.23 0.97
C ILE A 575 -12.10 19.97 0.37
N SER A 576 -12.88 19.27 -0.46
CA SER A 576 -12.43 18.07 -1.18
C SER A 576 -11.87 18.45 -2.54
N THR A 577 -10.55 18.28 -2.73
CA THR A 577 -9.82 18.78 -3.93
C THR A 577 -8.88 17.74 -4.53
N GLN A 578 -8.54 17.91 -5.82
CA GLN A 578 -7.50 17.12 -6.47
C GLN A 578 -6.11 17.43 -5.91
N GLY A 579 -5.14 16.54 -6.10
CA GLY A 579 -3.73 16.85 -5.81
C GLY A 579 -3.22 17.92 -6.77
N PRO A 580 -2.77 19.11 -6.31
CA PRO A 580 -2.43 20.24 -7.17
C PRO A 580 -1.53 19.88 -8.35
N LEU A 581 -1.80 20.43 -9.53
CA LEU A 581 -0.87 20.43 -10.66
C LEU A 581 0.14 21.57 -10.45
N PRO A 582 1.36 21.53 -11.00
CA PRO A 582 2.32 22.63 -10.85
C PRO A 582 1.75 24.01 -11.23
N LYS A 583 0.95 24.06 -12.30
CA LYS A 583 0.24 25.27 -12.76
C LYS A 583 -1.04 25.63 -11.99
N THR A 584 -1.46 24.81 -11.02
CA THR A 584 -2.59 25.12 -10.11
C THR A 584 -2.14 25.20 -8.65
N SER A 585 -0.84 25.20 -8.35
CA SER A 585 -0.33 25.38 -6.99
C SER A 585 -0.64 26.80 -6.47
N GLN A 586 -0.58 27.82 -7.33
CA GLN A 586 -1.04 29.17 -7.00
C GLN A 586 -2.55 29.23 -6.75
N ASP A 587 -3.37 28.54 -7.56
CA ASP A 587 -4.82 28.44 -7.33
C ASP A 587 -5.11 27.76 -5.98
N PHE A 588 -4.35 26.72 -5.63
CA PHE A 588 -4.47 26.00 -4.36
C PHE A 588 -4.07 26.88 -3.17
N TRP A 589 -2.95 27.60 -3.21
CA TRP A 589 -2.57 28.48 -2.11
C TRP A 589 -3.47 29.72 -1.97
N ARG A 590 -3.99 30.24 -3.09
CA ARG A 590 -5.09 31.22 -3.10
C ARG A 590 -6.34 30.67 -2.40
N MET A 591 -6.72 29.42 -2.67
CA MET A 591 -7.84 28.74 -2.01
C MET A 591 -7.62 28.62 -0.49
N ILE A 592 -6.42 28.19 -0.05
CA ILE A 592 -6.06 28.11 1.38
C ILE A 592 -6.18 29.47 2.06
N TRP A 593 -5.71 30.52 1.40
CA TRP A 593 -5.77 31.89 1.90
C TRP A 593 -7.21 32.40 2.05
N GLU A 594 -7.97 32.39 0.94
CA GLU A 594 -9.33 32.94 0.85
C GLU A 594 -10.31 32.20 1.75
N GLN A 595 -10.11 30.90 1.97
CA GLN A 595 -10.97 30.07 2.83
C GLN A 595 -10.45 29.93 4.27
N HIS A 596 -9.39 30.67 4.63
CA HIS A 596 -8.79 30.69 5.98
C HIS A 596 -8.36 29.30 6.50
N CYS A 597 -8.02 28.37 5.60
CA CYS A 597 -7.80 26.97 5.95
C CYS A 597 -6.54 26.77 6.82
N LEU A 598 -6.73 26.24 8.03
CA LEU A 598 -5.66 26.00 9.01
C LEU A 598 -4.94 24.67 8.80
N VAL A 599 -5.64 23.64 8.30
CA VAL A 599 -5.13 22.27 8.18
C VAL A 599 -5.33 21.73 6.78
N ILE A 600 -4.28 21.12 6.22
CA ILE A 600 -4.27 20.42 4.93
C ILE A 600 -4.00 18.94 5.19
N VAL A 601 -4.80 18.05 4.61
CA VAL A 601 -4.70 16.59 4.71
C VAL A 601 -4.39 16.01 3.33
N MET A 602 -3.20 15.43 3.19
CA MET A 602 -2.69 14.83 1.96
C MET A 602 -2.62 13.30 2.09
N THR A 603 -3.57 12.60 1.47
CA THR A 603 -3.68 11.13 1.56
C THR A 603 -2.94 10.40 0.42
N THR A 604 -1.82 10.94 -0.07
CA THR A 604 -1.08 10.40 -1.23
C THR A 604 0.38 10.83 -1.19
N ARG A 605 1.27 10.05 -1.80
CA ARG A 605 2.64 10.50 -2.11
C ARG A 605 2.61 11.33 -3.39
N VAL A 606 3.58 12.23 -3.59
CA VAL A 606 3.67 13.04 -4.84
C VAL A 606 3.76 12.15 -6.08
N MET A 607 4.49 11.03 -5.96
CA MET A 607 4.57 9.98 -6.97
C MET A 607 4.28 8.63 -6.32
N GLU A 608 3.45 7.80 -6.98
CA GLU A 608 3.16 6.41 -6.59
C GLU A 608 3.35 5.53 -7.83
N ARG A 609 4.22 4.51 -7.75
CA ARG A 609 4.63 3.64 -8.88
C ARG A 609 5.02 4.39 -10.17
N GLY A 610 5.85 5.42 -10.08
CA GLY A 610 6.26 6.22 -11.23
C GLY A 610 5.16 7.12 -11.82
N ARG A 611 3.95 7.12 -11.27
CA ARG A 611 2.84 7.99 -11.70
C ARG A 611 2.71 9.18 -10.75
N VAL A 612 2.74 10.39 -11.30
CA VAL A 612 2.54 11.64 -10.54
C VAL A 612 1.09 11.72 -10.06
N LYS A 613 0.90 11.70 -8.75
CA LYS A 613 -0.42 11.81 -8.09
C LYS A 613 -0.72 13.24 -7.64
N CYS A 614 0.31 13.95 -7.23
CA CYS A 614 0.26 15.34 -6.77
C CYS A 614 1.50 16.08 -7.30
N GLY A 615 1.47 17.40 -7.41
CA GLY A 615 2.68 18.21 -7.52
C GLY A 615 3.33 18.42 -6.15
N GLN A 616 4.62 18.75 -6.14
CA GLN A 616 5.29 19.29 -4.95
C GLN A 616 4.86 20.76 -4.82
N TYR A 617 3.96 21.06 -3.89
CA TYR A 617 3.41 22.41 -3.69
C TYR A 617 3.84 23.07 -2.37
N TRP A 618 4.74 22.44 -1.64
CA TRP A 618 5.39 22.90 -0.42
C TRP A 618 6.82 22.30 -0.40
N GLU A 619 7.75 22.82 0.39
CA GLU A 619 9.09 22.25 0.48
C GLU A 619 9.15 21.08 1.47
N PRO A 620 9.74 19.92 1.09
CA PRO A 620 9.93 18.77 1.97
C PRO A 620 11.18 18.89 2.86
N ALA A 621 11.77 20.08 2.98
CA ALA A 621 12.92 20.38 3.84
C ALA A 621 12.61 21.60 4.73
N GLU A 622 13.12 21.58 5.97
CA GLU A 622 12.95 22.70 6.91
C GLU A 622 13.72 23.94 6.47
N ASN A 623 13.16 25.13 6.75
CA ASN A 623 13.66 26.46 6.37
C ASN A 623 13.68 26.77 4.87
N SER A 624 13.37 25.80 4.00
CA SER A 624 13.17 26.00 2.57
C SER A 624 11.81 26.65 2.25
N CYS A 625 11.71 27.34 1.11
CA CYS A 625 10.52 28.09 0.70
C CYS A 625 10.26 27.96 -0.81
N LEU A 626 8.98 27.97 -1.20
CA LEU A 626 8.53 28.08 -2.59
C LEU A 626 7.62 29.29 -2.79
N GLU A 627 7.64 29.84 -4.01
CA GLU A 627 6.86 31.01 -4.42
C GLU A 627 5.76 30.60 -5.41
N PHE A 628 4.52 31.00 -5.15
CA PHE A 628 3.34 30.68 -5.96
C PHE A 628 2.55 31.95 -6.27
N GLY A 629 3.10 32.79 -7.15
CA GLY A 629 2.54 34.10 -7.46
C GLY A 629 2.75 35.07 -6.30
N ASN A 630 1.68 35.43 -5.57
CA ASN A 630 1.76 36.33 -4.41
C ASN A 630 1.88 35.58 -3.07
N PHE A 631 2.07 34.26 -3.10
CA PHE A 631 2.13 33.43 -1.90
C PHE A 631 3.52 32.81 -1.74
N HIS A 632 4.20 33.17 -0.64
CA HIS A 632 5.44 32.53 -0.23
C HIS A 632 5.11 31.48 0.82
N VAL A 633 5.59 30.25 0.61
CA VAL A 633 5.27 29.07 1.40
C VAL A 633 6.56 28.51 1.96
N ARG A 634 6.85 28.85 3.22
CA ARG A 634 8.07 28.44 3.94
C ARG A 634 7.77 27.29 4.88
N THR A 635 8.53 26.21 4.78
CA THR A 635 8.42 25.08 5.71
C THR A 635 9.22 25.39 6.98
N LEU A 636 8.54 25.52 8.12
CA LEU A 636 9.14 25.89 9.40
C LEU A 636 9.73 24.68 10.14
N SER A 637 8.99 23.56 10.17
CA SER A 637 9.42 22.31 10.81
C SER A 637 8.75 21.09 10.18
N ILE A 638 9.37 19.92 10.32
CA ILE A 638 8.87 18.63 9.80
C ILE A 638 8.94 17.53 10.88
N GLU A 639 7.79 17.04 11.30
CA GLU A 639 7.65 15.90 12.22
C GLU A 639 7.29 14.64 11.42
N THR A 640 8.14 13.61 11.40
CA THR A 640 7.85 12.34 10.71
C THR A 640 7.60 11.22 11.71
N ASN A 641 6.42 10.60 11.58
CA ASN A 641 5.98 9.41 12.30
C ASN A 641 5.90 8.21 11.33
N GLU A 642 5.59 7.02 11.87
CA GLU A 642 5.48 5.78 11.09
C GLU A 642 4.41 5.88 9.97
N ASP A 643 3.22 6.39 10.29
CA ASP A 643 2.07 6.44 9.38
C ASP A 643 1.89 7.77 8.63
N TYR A 644 2.56 8.84 9.05
CA TYR A 644 2.37 10.19 8.50
C TYR A 644 3.54 11.14 8.80
N THR A 645 3.67 12.15 7.94
CA THR A 645 4.54 13.31 8.15
C THR A 645 3.68 14.55 8.33
N VAL A 646 4.05 15.42 9.28
CA VAL A 646 3.45 16.74 9.50
C VAL A 646 4.48 17.81 9.16
N ALA A 647 4.11 18.80 8.35
CA ALA A 647 4.89 20.00 8.15
C ALA A 647 4.16 21.21 8.75
N SER A 648 4.89 22.02 9.53
CA SER A 648 4.43 23.35 9.94
C SER A 648 4.82 24.33 8.85
N LEU A 649 3.85 25.01 8.23
CA LEU A 649 4.06 25.90 7.10
C LEU A 649 3.69 27.34 7.46
N GLU A 650 4.53 28.28 7.05
CA GLU A 650 4.24 29.70 7.02
C GLU A 650 3.77 30.07 5.61
N LEU A 651 2.57 30.65 5.51
CA LEU A 651 1.99 31.18 4.29
C LEU A 651 1.96 32.71 4.39
N ARG A 652 2.79 33.39 3.61
CA ARG A 652 2.85 34.87 3.52
C ARG A 652 2.24 35.37 2.22
N ASN A 653 1.35 36.34 2.30
CA ASN A 653 0.77 37.01 1.14
C ASN A 653 1.55 38.31 0.85
N THR A 654 2.35 38.32 -0.21
CA THR A 654 3.25 39.44 -0.53
C THR A 654 2.54 40.71 -1.01
N LYS A 655 1.22 40.69 -1.17
CA LYS A 655 0.41 41.90 -1.45
C LYS A 655 -0.11 42.61 -0.21
N THR A 656 -0.37 41.90 0.88
CA THR A 656 -0.88 42.49 2.15
C THR A 656 0.13 42.44 3.29
N ASP A 657 1.24 41.72 3.08
CA ASP A 657 2.26 41.33 4.06
C ASP A 657 1.75 40.54 5.28
N GLU A 658 0.49 40.10 5.25
CA GLU A 658 -0.06 39.18 6.23
C GLU A 658 0.64 37.81 6.16
N VAL A 659 0.79 37.19 7.32
CA VAL A 659 1.36 35.85 7.51
C VAL A 659 0.36 34.97 8.26
N ARG A 660 0.17 33.73 7.81
CA ARG A 660 -0.73 32.74 8.42
C ARG A 660 0.00 31.40 8.56
N ASN A 661 -0.20 30.73 9.69
CA ASN A 661 0.35 29.40 9.94
C ASN A 661 -0.63 28.32 9.44
N VAL A 662 -0.13 27.33 8.69
CA VAL A 662 -0.89 26.22 8.12
C VAL A 662 -0.20 24.91 8.51
N SER A 663 -0.95 23.93 9.00
CA SER A 663 -0.43 22.61 9.34
C SER A 663 -0.76 21.60 8.24
N HIS A 664 0.26 21.05 7.59
CA HIS A 664 0.14 20.09 6.49
C HIS A 664 0.40 18.67 6.99
N TRP A 665 -0.52 17.76 6.70
CA TRP A 665 -0.56 16.38 7.23
C TRP A 665 -0.56 15.39 6.07
N GLN A 666 0.59 14.80 5.77
CA GLN A 666 0.72 13.77 4.73
C GLN A 666 0.63 12.37 5.34
N PHE A 667 -0.45 11.64 5.05
CA PHE A 667 -0.57 10.22 5.41
C PHE A 667 0.25 9.36 4.45
N THR A 668 1.29 8.68 4.96
CA THR A 668 2.30 7.96 4.18
C THR A 668 2.01 6.45 4.08
N SER A 669 1.22 5.90 5.02
CA SER A 669 0.87 4.47 5.13
C SER A 669 -0.32 4.01 4.28
N TRP A 670 -0.87 4.83 3.37
CA TRP A 670 -1.88 4.29 2.43
C TRP A 670 -1.20 3.43 1.36
N PRO A 671 -1.52 2.13 1.24
CA PRO A 671 -0.86 1.26 0.28
C PRO A 671 -1.22 1.60 -1.18
N ASP A 672 -0.24 1.51 -2.08
CA ASP A 672 -0.43 1.78 -3.51
C ASP A 672 -1.49 0.85 -4.19
N TYR A 673 -1.91 -0.25 -3.56
CA TYR A 673 -3.08 -1.07 -3.96
C TYR A 673 -4.11 -1.10 -2.81
N GLY A 674 -5.38 -0.90 -3.14
CA GLY A 674 -6.49 -1.09 -2.21
C GLY A 674 -6.54 -0.08 -1.07
N VAL A 675 -6.62 -0.60 0.16
CA VAL A 675 -6.87 0.11 1.42
C VAL A 675 -5.88 -0.37 2.49
N PRO A 676 -5.63 0.42 3.56
CA PRO A 676 -4.83 -0.01 4.70
C PRO A 676 -5.34 -1.35 5.28
N SER A 677 -4.42 -2.20 5.75
CA SER A 677 -4.81 -3.53 6.27
C SER A 677 -5.47 -3.46 7.65
N SER A 678 -5.06 -2.51 8.49
CA SER A 678 -5.79 -2.05 9.68
C SER A 678 -6.16 -0.59 9.49
N ALA A 679 -7.31 -0.18 9.99
CA ALA A 679 -7.74 1.20 10.00
C ALA A 679 -7.12 2.03 11.13
N MET A 680 -6.47 1.41 12.13
CA MET A 680 -5.96 2.14 13.31
C MET A 680 -4.98 3.25 12.97
N ALA A 681 -4.14 3.06 11.94
CA ALA A 681 -3.27 4.11 11.39
C ALA A 681 -4.07 5.33 10.90
N MET A 682 -5.12 5.08 10.10
CA MET A 682 -6.02 6.11 9.56
C MET A 682 -6.85 6.79 10.66
N ILE A 683 -7.36 6.02 11.62
CA ILE A 683 -8.13 6.50 12.77
C ILE A 683 -7.26 7.41 13.65
N THR A 684 -6.03 6.99 13.98
CA THR A 684 -5.10 7.76 14.80
C THR A 684 -4.69 9.05 14.09
N PHE A 685 -4.39 8.97 12.79
CA PHE A 685 -4.11 10.13 11.95
C PHE A 685 -5.28 11.13 11.91
N LEU A 686 -6.50 10.64 11.72
CA LEU A 686 -7.74 11.44 11.72
C LEU A 686 -7.97 12.15 13.07
N GLN A 687 -7.78 11.43 14.18
CA GLN A 687 -7.84 12.00 15.53
C GLN A 687 -6.79 13.11 15.71
N LYS A 688 -5.55 12.89 15.28
CA LYS A 688 -4.47 13.89 15.38
C LYS A 688 -4.72 15.12 14.49
N VAL A 689 -5.28 14.94 13.30
CA VAL A 689 -5.76 16.04 12.44
C VAL A 689 -6.86 16.85 13.14
N ARG A 690 -7.82 16.19 13.81
CA ARG A 690 -8.90 16.88 14.54
C ARG A 690 -8.42 17.58 15.81
N GLU A 691 -7.50 16.98 16.57
CA GLU A 691 -6.80 17.64 17.67
C GLU A 691 -6.06 18.90 17.20
N LYS A 692 -5.35 18.81 16.06
CA LYS A 692 -4.59 19.94 15.51
C LYS A 692 -5.48 21.07 15.00
N GLN A 693 -6.58 20.74 14.32
CA GLN A 693 -7.61 21.70 13.94
C GLN A 693 -8.14 22.41 15.18
N ALA A 694 -8.56 21.69 16.22
CA ALA A 694 -9.09 22.29 17.44
C ALA A 694 -8.07 23.22 18.13
N GLN A 695 -6.80 22.81 18.23
CA GLN A 695 -5.71 23.64 18.75
C GLN A 695 -5.54 24.94 17.94
N MET A 696 -5.51 24.86 16.61
CA MET A 696 -5.29 26.03 15.76
C MET A 696 -6.49 26.98 15.75
N VAL A 697 -7.71 26.45 15.85
CA VAL A 697 -8.95 27.26 16.00
C VAL A 697 -8.96 27.99 17.34
N GLN A 698 -8.61 27.31 18.43
CA GLN A 698 -8.48 27.93 19.76
C GLN A 698 -7.44 29.06 19.74
N ALA A 699 -6.36 28.92 18.97
CA ALA A 699 -5.32 29.93 18.81
C ALA A 699 -5.73 31.16 17.95
N LEU A 700 -6.84 31.10 17.20
CA LEU A 700 -7.39 32.28 16.52
C LEU A 700 -8.18 33.18 17.49
N GLY A 701 -8.81 32.60 18.51
CA GLY A 701 -9.68 33.33 19.44
C GLY A 701 -10.74 34.16 18.72
N ASP A 702 -10.93 35.40 19.16
CA ASP A 702 -11.94 36.32 18.63
C ASP A 702 -11.72 36.72 17.15
N THR A 703 -10.59 36.36 16.53
CA THR A 703 -10.37 36.57 15.08
C THR A 703 -11.12 35.56 14.21
N TRP A 704 -11.74 34.53 14.79
CA TRP A 704 -12.57 33.55 14.08
C TRP A 704 -14.04 33.61 14.52
N ALA A 705 -14.85 34.31 13.73
CA ALA A 705 -16.30 34.42 13.92
C ALA A 705 -17.12 33.30 13.23
N GLY A 706 -16.46 32.27 12.69
CA GLY A 706 -17.13 31.16 11.99
C GLY A 706 -17.49 29.98 12.91
N HIS A 707 -17.78 28.83 12.31
CA HIS A 707 -18.18 27.62 13.03
C HIS A 707 -17.15 27.21 14.12
N PRO A 708 -17.56 26.77 15.34
CA PRO A 708 -16.64 26.49 16.45
C PRO A 708 -15.65 25.32 16.22
N ARG A 709 -15.92 24.44 15.24
CA ARG A 709 -14.93 23.43 14.76
C ARG A 709 -13.95 23.98 13.69
N GLY A 710 -13.97 25.29 13.46
CA GLY A 710 -13.03 26.02 12.60
C GLY A 710 -13.41 26.18 11.13
N PRO A 711 -12.51 26.80 10.34
CA PRO A 711 -12.58 26.88 8.88
C PRO A 711 -12.44 25.49 8.24
N PRO A 712 -12.74 25.33 6.93
CA PRO A 712 -12.71 24.04 6.26
C PRO A 712 -11.33 23.37 6.33
N ILE A 713 -11.29 22.07 6.65
CA ILE A 713 -10.08 21.26 6.50
C ILE A 713 -9.94 20.90 5.02
N VAL A 714 -8.81 21.22 4.38
CA VAL A 714 -8.61 20.83 2.98
C VAL A 714 -8.14 19.38 2.91
N VAL A 715 -8.93 18.49 2.32
CA VAL A 715 -8.61 17.06 2.20
C VAL A 715 -8.40 16.71 0.74
N HIS A 716 -7.22 16.21 0.39
CA HIS A 716 -6.88 15.83 -0.97
C HIS A 716 -6.21 14.46 -1.08
N CYS A 717 -6.28 13.91 -2.28
CA CYS A 717 -5.54 12.71 -2.69
C CYS A 717 -4.95 13.01 -4.07
N SER A 718 -5.01 12.07 -5.02
CA SER A 718 -4.73 12.35 -6.42
C SER A 718 -5.90 13.08 -7.11
N ALA A 719 -7.11 12.54 -7.00
CA ALA A 719 -8.30 13.01 -7.72
C ALA A 719 -9.35 13.71 -6.82
N GLY A 720 -9.14 13.74 -5.50
CA GLY A 720 -10.09 14.35 -4.56
C GLY A 720 -11.42 13.61 -4.43
N ILE A 721 -11.42 12.28 -4.56
CA ILE A 721 -12.65 11.45 -4.49
C ILE A 721 -12.49 10.15 -3.69
N GLY A 722 -11.48 9.32 -3.97
CA GLY A 722 -11.32 8.00 -3.35
C GLY A 722 -10.87 8.06 -1.89
N ARG A 723 -9.55 8.18 -1.67
CA ARG A 723 -8.96 8.28 -0.32
C ARG A 723 -9.50 9.47 0.48
N THR A 724 -9.68 10.61 -0.18
CA THR A 724 -10.35 11.81 0.36
C THR A 724 -11.76 11.52 0.89
N GLY A 725 -12.61 10.91 0.06
CA GLY A 725 -13.97 10.53 0.48
C GLY A 725 -13.94 9.52 1.62
N THR A 726 -12.95 8.63 1.66
CA THR A 726 -12.79 7.66 2.77
C THR A 726 -12.47 8.36 4.08
N PHE A 727 -11.50 9.28 4.09
CA PHE A 727 -11.16 10.09 5.27
C PHE A 727 -12.39 10.86 5.80
N ILE A 728 -13.09 11.57 4.91
CA ILE A 728 -14.27 12.37 5.25
C ILE A 728 -15.42 11.48 5.77
N THR A 729 -15.67 10.34 5.13
CA THR A 729 -16.70 9.37 5.57
C THR A 729 -16.43 8.87 6.98
N LEU A 730 -15.18 8.52 7.29
CA LEU A 730 -14.79 8.07 8.63
C LEU A 730 -14.95 9.16 9.68
N ASP A 731 -14.54 10.39 9.39
CA ASP A 731 -14.60 11.52 10.32
C ASP A 731 -16.06 11.87 10.69
N ILE A 732 -16.95 11.84 9.70
CA ILE A 732 -18.40 11.99 9.89
C ILE A 732 -18.98 10.83 10.70
N CYS A 733 -18.71 9.58 10.32
CA CYS A 733 -19.28 8.41 10.97
C CYS A 733 -18.79 8.24 12.42
N ILE A 734 -17.52 8.52 12.69
CA ILE A 734 -16.95 8.51 14.04
C ILE A 734 -17.53 9.66 14.87
N SER A 735 -17.57 10.90 14.34
CA SER A 735 -18.15 12.04 15.07
C SER A 735 -19.62 11.81 15.44
N ARG A 736 -20.42 11.17 14.57
CA ARG A 736 -21.82 10.81 14.86
C ARG A 736 -21.93 9.66 15.86
N LEU A 737 -21.06 8.65 15.75
CA LEU A 737 -21.03 7.50 16.67
C LEU A 737 -20.64 7.93 18.10
N GLU A 738 -19.73 8.90 18.25
CA GLU A 738 -19.35 9.48 19.54
C GLU A 738 -20.46 10.35 20.16
N ASP A 739 -21.23 11.09 19.36
CA ASP A 739 -22.25 12.05 19.82
C ASP A 739 -23.64 11.41 20.08
N VAL A 740 -24.09 10.50 19.21
CA VAL A 740 -25.46 9.91 19.26
C VAL A 740 -25.48 8.38 19.15
N GLY A 741 -24.35 7.71 19.33
CA GLY A 741 -24.28 6.23 19.39
C GLY A 741 -24.67 5.49 18.11
N THR A 742 -24.82 6.21 16.98
CA THR A 742 -25.27 5.65 15.70
C THR A 742 -24.44 6.18 14.53
N ALA A 743 -24.37 5.43 13.44
CA ALA A 743 -23.79 5.89 12.18
C ALA A 743 -24.55 5.33 10.97
N ASP A 744 -24.42 6.00 9.83
CA ASP A 744 -24.90 5.53 8.53
C ASP A 744 -23.80 5.76 7.48
N ILE A 745 -23.07 4.70 7.14
CA ILE A 745 -22.01 4.76 6.14
C ILE A 745 -22.61 5.00 4.74
N ARG A 746 -23.78 4.41 4.45
CA ARG A 746 -24.44 4.54 3.14
C ARG A 746 -24.91 5.98 2.92
N GLY A 747 -25.75 6.48 3.83
CA GLY A 747 -26.26 7.86 3.80
C GLY A 747 -25.15 8.89 3.83
N THR A 748 -24.07 8.66 4.60
CA THR A 748 -22.88 9.54 4.59
C THR A 748 -22.21 9.57 3.22
N VAL A 749 -21.94 8.41 2.61
CA VAL A 749 -21.29 8.36 1.28
C VAL A 749 -22.20 8.93 0.19
N GLU A 750 -23.51 8.68 0.23
CA GLU A 750 -24.47 9.26 -0.70
C GLU A 750 -24.55 10.80 -0.55
N LYS A 751 -24.59 11.33 0.68
CA LYS A 751 -24.57 12.78 0.96
C LYS A 751 -23.26 13.46 0.53
N ILE A 752 -22.09 12.85 0.80
CA ILE A 752 -20.80 13.34 0.27
C ILE A 752 -20.80 13.34 -1.27
N ARG A 753 -21.38 12.33 -1.92
CA ARG A 753 -21.44 12.23 -3.39
C ARG A 753 -22.36 13.26 -4.06
N ALA A 754 -23.31 13.85 -3.34
CA ALA A 754 -24.10 15.00 -3.79
C ALA A 754 -23.30 16.33 -3.75
N GLN A 755 -22.22 16.40 -2.97
CA GLN A 755 -21.39 17.59 -2.80
C GLN A 755 -20.05 17.50 -3.54
N ARG A 756 -19.43 16.32 -3.58
CA ARG A 756 -18.27 15.98 -4.39
C ARG A 756 -18.55 14.71 -5.19
N ALA A 757 -18.86 14.89 -6.47
CA ALA A 757 -19.14 13.81 -7.42
C ALA A 757 -18.11 12.66 -7.33
N TYR A 758 -18.59 11.42 -7.47
CA TYR A 758 -17.77 10.19 -7.50
C TYR A 758 -16.94 9.89 -6.22
N SER A 759 -17.21 10.57 -5.10
CA SER A 759 -16.55 10.27 -3.82
C SER A 759 -16.79 8.83 -3.36
N ILE A 760 -15.75 8.23 -2.76
CA ILE A 760 -15.52 6.77 -2.72
C ILE A 760 -15.47 6.20 -4.15
N GLN A 761 -14.28 5.77 -4.57
CA GLN A 761 -14.01 5.39 -5.98
C GLN A 761 -13.99 3.87 -6.19
N MET A 762 -13.56 3.10 -5.19
CA MET A 762 -13.38 1.64 -5.28
C MET A 762 -14.25 0.90 -4.24
N PRO A 763 -14.76 -0.31 -4.54
CA PRO A 763 -15.56 -1.08 -3.57
C PRO A 763 -14.81 -1.36 -2.26
N ASP A 764 -13.50 -1.61 -2.32
CA ASP A 764 -12.68 -1.81 -1.12
C ASP A 764 -12.67 -0.59 -0.19
N GLN A 765 -12.80 0.64 -0.72
CA GLN A 765 -12.88 1.86 0.09
C GLN A 765 -14.21 1.94 0.85
N TYR A 766 -15.31 1.50 0.24
CA TYR A 766 -16.62 1.42 0.89
C TYR A 766 -16.68 0.32 1.96
N VAL A 767 -16.10 -0.86 1.66
CA VAL A 767 -15.92 -1.96 2.62
C VAL A 767 -15.02 -1.51 3.79
N PHE A 768 -13.92 -0.82 3.51
CA PHE A 768 -13.03 -0.29 4.53
C PHE A 768 -13.72 0.71 5.47
N CYS A 769 -14.62 1.57 4.98
CA CYS A 769 -15.40 2.47 5.84
C CYS A 769 -16.18 1.72 6.93
N HIS A 770 -16.77 0.56 6.60
CA HIS A 770 -17.49 -0.29 7.55
C HIS A 770 -16.55 -0.98 8.55
N LEU A 771 -15.50 -1.63 8.04
CA LEU A 771 -14.55 -2.37 8.89
C LEU A 771 -13.80 -1.43 9.83
N ALA A 772 -13.40 -0.24 9.36
CA ALA A 772 -12.73 0.78 10.14
C ALA A 772 -13.61 1.34 11.28
N LEU A 773 -14.92 1.52 11.07
CA LEU A 773 -15.80 1.98 12.14
C LEU A 773 -15.99 0.91 13.23
N ILE A 774 -16.03 -0.37 12.85
CA ILE A 774 -16.04 -1.50 13.79
C ILE A 774 -14.69 -1.57 14.55
N GLU A 775 -13.56 -1.43 13.86
CA GLU A 775 -12.22 -1.42 14.48
C GLU A 775 -12.04 -0.23 15.45
N TYR A 776 -12.52 0.96 15.07
CA TYR A 776 -12.63 2.13 15.95
C TYR A 776 -13.44 1.79 17.22
N ALA A 777 -14.64 1.25 17.08
CA ALA A 777 -15.52 0.96 18.23
C ALA A 777 -14.93 -0.11 19.18
N ILE A 778 -14.22 -1.11 18.63
CA ILE A 778 -13.45 -2.06 19.44
C ILE A 778 -12.30 -1.36 20.16
N SER A 779 -11.55 -0.47 19.50
CA SER A 779 -10.43 0.27 20.10
C SER A 779 -10.86 1.17 21.27
N ARG A 780 -12.11 1.65 21.25
CA ARG A 780 -12.72 2.51 22.28
C ARG A 780 -13.47 1.73 23.36
N GLY A 781 -13.53 0.40 23.28
CA GLY A 781 -14.26 -0.45 24.21
C GLY A 781 -15.79 -0.38 24.09
N MET A 782 -16.31 0.30 23.06
CA MET A 782 -17.75 0.32 22.75
C MET A 782 -18.23 -1.08 22.31
N LEU A 783 -17.34 -1.85 21.68
CA LEU A 783 -17.55 -3.26 21.38
C LEU A 783 -16.48 -4.15 22.01
N LYS A 784 -16.89 -5.36 22.41
CA LYS A 784 -15.97 -6.48 22.59
C LYS A 784 -15.43 -6.93 21.24
N ALA A 785 -14.32 -7.67 21.22
CA ALA A 785 -13.72 -8.17 19.99
C ALA A 785 -14.74 -8.93 19.13
N VAL A 786 -15.06 -8.38 17.95
CA VAL A 786 -16.02 -8.94 17.01
C VAL A 786 -15.36 -10.01 16.18
N ASP A 787 -15.94 -11.21 16.16
CA ASP A 787 -15.59 -12.22 15.19
C ASP A 787 -16.26 -11.92 13.84
N LEU A 788 -15.49 -11.91 12.76
CA LEU A 788 -15.93 -11.72 11.37
C LEU A 788 -15.51 -12.91 10.48
N GLU A 789 -15.36 -14.11 11.05
CA GLU A 789 -15.33 -15.36 10.29
C GLU A 789 -16.54 -15.43 9.33
N GLY A 790 -16.32 -15.90 8.10
CA GLY A 790 -17.28 -15.81 6.99
C GLY A 790 -17.28 -14.51 6.18
N PHE A 791 -16.76 -13.38 6.68
CA PHE A 791 -16.92 -12.07 5.99
C PHE A 791 -16.27 -11.99 4.59
N ASP A 792 -15.07 -12.55 4.45
CA ASP A 792 -14.28 -12.55 3.21
C ASP A 792 -14.57 -13.79 2.34
N ASP A 793 -15.43 -14.70 2.79
CA ASP A 793 -15.83 -15.86 2.02
C ASP A 793 -16.76 -15.45 0.89
N ARG A 794 -16.58 -16.12 -0.25
CA ARG A 794 -17.56 -16.06 -1.32
C ARG A 794 -18.62 -17.10 -0.98
N GLU A 795 -19.87 -16.73 -1.19
CA GLU A 795 -20.89 -17.73 -1.50
C GLU A 795 -20.29 -18.61 -2.61
N ASP A 796 -20.13 -19.91 -2.35
CA ASP A 796 -19.80 -20.85 -3.43
C ASP A 796 -21.00 -20.81 -4.38
N ASP A 797 -20.78 -20.41 -5.63
CA ASP A 797 -21.83 -20.33 -6.66
C ASP A 797 -22.50 -21.71 -6.78
N SER A 798 -23.72 -21.82 -6.25
CA SER A 798 -24.40 -23.09 -5.97
C SER A 798 -25.84 -23.12 -6.50
N GLU A 799 -26.01 -22.64 -7.73
CA GLU A 799 -27.03 -23.06 -8.70
C GLU A 799 -26.51 -22.92 -10.14
#